data_AF-A0A953YUF1-F1
#
_entry.id   AF-A0A953YUF1-F1
#
_cell.length_a   1.000
_cell.length_b   1.000
_cell.length_c   1.000
_cell.angle_alpha   90.00
_cell.angle_beta   90.00
_cell.angle_gamma   90.00
#
_symmetry.space_group_name_H-M   'P 1'
#
loop_
_entity.id
_entity.type
_entity.pdbx_description
1 polymer ?
#
loop_
_entity_poly.entity_id
_entity_poly.type
_entity_poly.pdbx_seq_one_letter_code
_entity_poly.pdbx_strand_id
1 'polypeptide(L)'
;MREYLERIRAGHWSPAIVHVRKVRETKGAKAYKAAKENLPAIAFAGRFSGRCNAGLIEHSGCINYDYDHLGDVQDARRKLEASPHVVFCFVSPSGEGLKLGLRVSPCADDAEHKIVWAAGAKYLRKLLGGDVKEDKGCKDVARLCFVSHDPDTYINEAATVFELPPPEPDPDELGILSFNAEADYGEYAADADHVVDSDKRSDADKARAALARMNPSRADDYTSWSEVGMACKTAGLAFSEWDSWSRQSAKYDADVCRQKWDTFQRNDLNVGSLIRWARIDNGEPPTLKEAGAIEGTELWFSRVIANQHSHHLKHVWPWKSWMGWDNAGHWRRDETGIAWQAAKSTLKRMAAAAAKAAGTDAGKEALERCAKYSRKTALENALKLTASELDITVLPTEWDADPYLLNCSNGTVDLRDGKLREHRKDDLITKSTKIAAGGDAPRWRAFLAQIIPDPDVRDYLQRAVGYSAIGIVTEHVLHIAWGGGANGKSVFFNAITHALGDYASTVPGTLLVSDGLREHPTVIASLHGIRFALASETEEDGRVRAAQLKQLTGGDTLTARRMREDFWSFEPSHTLWLQTNHKPQTREATHGFWRRVRLIPFTVTIPSEQQDKDLTGKLRAEAGGILQWIIDGALQYLTDGLEPPEAIVAATAEYQQEQDELADFLECCGLVADDAAFVSGKDLFDLYEKWATGASQKPMGRRTLTAKLVQRGYQYTNKPSRGFRVRMGGTFGTSQVQ
;
A
#
# COMPACT_ATOMS: atom_id res chain seq x y z
N MET A 1 25.12 1.35 28.49
CA MET A 1 25.44 0.10 27.75
C MET A 1 26.68 -0.59 28.32
N ARG A 2 27.87 0.02 28.22
CA ARG A 2 29.14 -0.58 28.70
C ARG A 2 29.08 -1.11 30.13
N GLU A 3 28.69 -0.28 31.09
CA GLU A 3 28.56 -0.66 32.49
C GLU A 3 27.67 -1.90 32.69
N TYR A 4 26.59 -2.03 31.91
CA TYR A 4 25.69 -3.17 31.98
C TYR A 4 26.35 -4.46 31.49
N LEU A 5 27.15 -4.39 30.42
CA LEU A 5 27.91 -5.53 29.89
C LEU A 5 29.03 -5.95 30.87
N GLU A 6 29.72 -4.99 31.49
CA GLU A 6 30.73 -5.25 32.52
C GLU A 6 30.12 -5.94 33.75
N ARG A 7 28.89 -5.57 34.15
CA ARG A 7 28.16 -6.26 35.22
C ARG A 7 27.75 -7.70 34.87
N ILE A 8 27.42 -7.99 33.60
CA ILE A 8 27.19 -9.36 33.12
C ILE A 8 28.49 -10.17 33.25
N ARG A 9 29.62 -9.60 32.79
CA ARG A 9 30.95 -10.20 32.84
C ARG A 9 31.42 -10.47 34.27
N ALA A 10 31.24 -9.52 35.17
CA ALA A 10 31.59 -9.65 36.59
C ALA A 10 30.66 -10.58 37.38
N GLY A 11 29.59 -11.10 36.75
CA GLY A 11 28.67 -12.04 37.38
C GLY A 11 27.73 -11.43 38.41
N HIS A 12 27.41 -10.15 38.29
CA HIS A 12 26.52 -9.44 39.21
C HIS A 12 25.14 -10.12 39.35
N TRP A 13 24.62 -10.70 38.28
CA TRP A 13 23.33 -11.43 38.27
C TRP A 13 23.48 -12.95 38.30
N SER A 14 24.69 -13.49 38.54
CA SER A 14 24.95 -14.95 38.55
C SER A 14 23.96 -15.75 39.42
N PRO A 15 23.63 -15.35 40.67
CA PRO A 15 22.66 -16.08 41.49
C PRO A 15 21.26 -16.15 40.86
N ALA A 16 20.80 -15.07 40.24
CA ALA A 16 19.48 -15.01 39.59
C ALA A 16 19.43 -15.90 38.33
N ILE A 17 20.52 -15.93 37.56
CA ILE A 17 20.62 -16.76 36.35
C ILE A 17 20.71 -18.25 36.70
N VAL A 18 21.51 -18.62 37.72
CA VAL A 18 21.56 -19.99 38.25
C VAL A 18 20.17 -20.43 38.71
N HIS A 19 19.43 -19.56 39.42
CA HIS A 19 18.07 -19.85 39.84
C HIS A 19 17.13 -20.11 38.65
N VAL A 20 17.13 -19.22 37.65
CA VAL A 20 16.24 -19.35 36.48
C VAL A 20 16.56 -20.60 35.65
N ARG A 21 17.84 -20.97 35.50
CA ARG A 21 18.26 -22.22 34.85
C ARG A 21 17.79 -23.46 35.63
N LYS A 22 17.97 -23.47 36.96
CA LYS A 22 17.47 -24.53 37.83
C LYS A 22 15.94 -24.69 37.76
N VAL A 23 15.19 -23.57 37.67
CA VAL A 23 13.74 -23.61 37.47
C VAL A 23 13.36 -24.26 36.14
N ARG A 24 14.13 -24.01 35.08
CA ARG A 24 13.91 -24.65 33.78
C ARG A 24 14.10 -26.17 33.83
N GLU A 25 15.17 -26.62 34.46
CA GLU A 25 15.48 -28.04 34.64
C GLU A 25 14.44 -28.76 35.50
N THR A 26 14.01 -28.13 36.59
CA THR A 26 13.17 -28.79 37.60
C THR A 26 11.66 -28.61 37.39
N LYS A 27 11.23 -27.52 36.74
CA LYS A 27 9.82 -27.15 36.59
C LYS A 27 9.38 -26.89 35.14
N GLY A 28 10.29 -27.06 34.18
CA GLY A 28 10.01 -26.98 32.75
C GLY A 28 9.87 -25.55 32.20
N ALA A 29 9.63 -25.47 30.88
CA ALA A 29 9.70 -24.23 30.10
C ALA A 29 8.70 -23.13 30.54
N LYS A 30 7.50 -23.51 31.01
CA LYS A 30 6.47 -22.55 31.46
C LYS A 30 6.91 -21.81 32.72
N ALA A 31 7.46 -22.52 33.69
CA ALA A 31 7.96 -21.92 34.93
C ALA A 31 9.22 -21.08 34.68
N TYR A 32 10.09 -21.51 33.77
CA TYR A 32 11.25 -20.74 33.32
C TYR A 32 10.84 -19.39 32.72
N LYS A 33 9.81 -19.35 31.84
CA LYS A 33 9.36 -18.11 31.22
C LYS A 33 8.90 -17.08 32.27
N ALA A 34 8.10 -17.52 33.25
CA ALA A 34 7.65 -16.66 34.33
C ALA A 34 8.80 -16.17 35.23
N ALA A 35 9.82 -17.00 35.47
CA ALA A 35 11.00 -16.60 36.24
C ALA A 35 11.90 -15.62 35.46
N LYS A 36 12.06 -15.83 34.14
CA LYS A 36 12.83 -14.95 33.24
C LYS A 36 12.23 -13.55 33.14
N GLU A 37 10.91 -13.42 33.16
CA GLU A 37 10.21 -12.11 33.09
C GLU A 37 10.50 -11.18 34.29
N ASN A 38 10.98 -11.73 35.42
CA ASN A 38 11.39 -10.95 36.59
C ASN A 38 12.86 -10.51 36.57
N LEU A 39 13.63 -10.90 35.55
CA LEU A 39 15.01 -10.44 35.41
C LEU A 39 15.04 -8.96 35.00
N PRO A 40 16.01 -8.17 35.49
CA PRO A 40 16.28 -6.84 34.94
C PRO A 40 16.55 -6.91 33.43
N ALA A 41 16.25 -5.83 32.71
CA ALA A 41 16.47 -5.75 31.28
C ALA A 41 16.89 -4.35 30.84
N ILE A 42 17.53 -4.26 29.69
CA ILE A 42 17.95 -3.01 29.05
C ILE A 42 17.47 -2.97 27.60
N ALA A 43 17.07 -1.81 27.11
CA ALA A 43 16.91 -1.57 25.68
C ALA A 43 18.24 -1.06 25.13
N PHE A 44 18.98 -1.92 24.42
CA PHE A 44 20.31 -1.57 23.93
C PHE A 44 20.27 -0.53 22.80
N ALA A 45 19.16 -0.41 22.07
CA ALA A 45 19.06 0.42 20.88
C ALA A 45 18.98 1.92 21.13
N GLY A 46 18.74 2.38 22.36
CA GLY A 46 18.64 3.80 22.61
C GLY A 46 18.20 4.21 24.00
N ARG A 47 18.01 5.51 24.17
CA ARG A 47 17.38 6.11 25.34
C ARG A 47 15.93 6.44 25.00
N PHE A 48 15.04 6.19 25.96
CA PHE A 48 13.60 6.30 25.75
C PHE A 48 12.93 7.17 26.82
N SER A 49 11.88 7.89 26.44
CA SER A 49 10.99 8.62 27.36
C SER A 49 9.98 7.69 28.05
N GLY A 50 9.70 6.53 27.45
CA GLY A 50 8.81 5.49 27.97
C GLY A 50 8.99 4.17 27.23
N ARG A 51 8.39 3.08 27.74
CA ARG A 51 8.53 1.74 27.17
C ARG A 51 7.65 1.54 25.92
N CYS A 52 7.96 2.25 24.85
CA CYS A 52 7.31 2.12 23.54
C CYS A 52 8.26 2.56 22.41
N ASN A 53 8.03 2.07 21.19
CA ASN A 53 8.88 2.39 20.03
C ASN A 53 8.90 3.90 19.72
N ALA A 54 7.73 4.55 19.80
CA ALA A 54 7.58 5.99 19.61
C ALA A 54 8.24 6.84 20.72
N GLY A 55 8.68 6.21 21.81
CA GLY A 55 9.35 6.87 22.92
C GLY A 55 10.86 7.04 22.72
N LEU A 56 11.43 6.67 21.55
CA LEU A 56 12.86 6.82 21.27
C LEU A 56 13.25 8.30 21.32
N ILE A 57 14.15 8.65 22.24
CA ILE A 57 14.76 9.98 22.32
C ILE A 57 16.02 10.03 21.47
N GLU A 58 16.81 8.96 21.53
CA GLU A 58 18.15 8.94 20.92
C GLU A 58 18.58 7.49 20.69
N HIS A 59 18.92 7.16 19.43
CA HIS A 59 19.43 5.84 19.07
C HIS A 59 20.90 5.69 19.48
N SER A 60 21.27 4.56 20.07
CA SER A 60 22.61 4.29 20.62
C SER A 60 23.66 3.92 19.56
N GLY A 61 23.24 3.79 18.30
CA GLY A 61 24.05 3.23 17.22
C GLY A 61 24.36 1.73 17.42
N CYS A 62 23.49 1.00 18.13
CA CYS A 62 23.65 -0.43 18.35
C CYS A 62 22.30 -1.14 18.22
N ILE A 63 22.25 -2.25 17.48
CA ILE A 63 21.03 -3.07 17.32
C ILE A 63 21.25 -4.44 17.96
N ASN A 64 20.32 -4.90 18.78
CA ASN A 64 20.43 -6.18 19.48
C ASN A 64 19.86 -7.36 18.69
N TYR A 65 20.47 -8.52 18.86
CA TYR A 65 20.02 -9.81 18.32
C TYR A 65 20.02 -10.86 19.42
N ASP A 66 19.06 -11.78 19.35
CA ASP A 66 18.88 -12.90 20.27
C ASP A 66 18.76 -14.19 19.45
N TYR A 67 19.64 -15.14 19.74
CA TYR A 67 19.66 -16.45 19.10
C TYR A 67 19.45 -17.50 20.18
N ASP A 68 18.32 -18.19 20.13
CA ASP A 68 18.00 -19.29 21.03
C ASP A 68 18.34 -20.64 20.38
N HIS A 69 18.64 -21.64 21.20
CA HIS A 69 18.86 -23.03 20.79
C HIS A 69 20.00 -23.23 19.76
N LEU A 70 21.12 -22.54 19.97
CA LEU A 70 22.33 -22.78 19.20
C LEU A 70 22.89 -24.16 19.57
N GLY A 71 23.13 -25.02 18.57
CA GLY A 71 23.68 -26.36 18.80
C GLY A 71 25.06 -26.32 19.45
N ASP A 72 26.01 -25.59 18.85
CA ASP A 72 27.32 -25.29 19.45
C ASP A 72 27.44 -23.78 19.70
N VAL A 73 27.11 -23.39 20.94
CA VAL A 73 27.18 -21.99 21.41
C VAL A 73 28.59 -21.42 21.31
N GLN A 74 29.63 -22.23 21.54
CA GLN A 74 31.01 -21.76 21.54
C GLN A 74 31.53 -21.52 20.12
N ASP A 75 31.12 -22.36 19.17
CA ASP A 75 31.43 -22.14 17.76
C ASP A 75 30.70 -20.92 17.19
N ALA A 76 29.39 -20.80 17.47
CA ALA A 76 28.61 -19.64 17.09
C ALA A 76 29.21 -18.35 17.65
N ARG A 77 29.66 -18.37 18.91
CA ARG A 77 30.36 -17.26 19.53
C ARG A 77 31.61 -16.86 18.77
N ARG A 78 32.54 -17.80 18.51
CA ARG A 78 33.79 -17.51 17.80
C ARG A 78 33.54 -16.86 16.44
N LYS A 79 32.54 -17.34 15.70
CA LYS A 79 32.13 -16.79 14.39
C LYS A 79 31.62 -15.36 14.48
N LEU A 80 30.82 -15.06 15.51
CA LEU A 80 30.27 -13.72 15.73
C LEU A 80 31.33 -12.73 16.22
N GLU A 81 32.19 -13.14 17.16
CA GLU A 81 33.26 -12.30 17.71
C GLU A 81 34.35 -11.96 16.68
N ALA A 82 34.48 -12.74 15.61
CA ALA A 82 35.35 -12.44 14.48
C ALA A 82 34.83 -11.30 13.58
N SER A 83 33.56 -10.90 13.72
CA SER A 83 33.00 -9.79 12.94
C SER A 83 33.52 -8.44 13.45
N PRO A 84 34.00 -7.54 12.56
CA PRO A 84 34.42 -6.21 12.97
C PRO A 84 33.26 -5.32 13.44
N HIS A 85 32.01 -5.73 13.18
CA HIS A 85 30.81 -4.94 13.46
C HIS A 85 30.14 -5.31 14.78
N VAL A 86 30.49 -6.45 15.39
CA VAL A 86 29.88 -6.92 16.63
C VAL A 86 30.45 -6.13 17.81
N VAL A 87 29.57 -5.44 18.54
CA VAL A 87 29.91 -4.57 19.69
C VAL A 87 30.03 -5.40 20.96
N PHE A 88 29.14 -6.38 21.15
CA PHE A 88 29.18 -7.28 22.30
C PHE A 88 28.55 -8.62 21.97
N CYS A 89 28.92 -9.67 22.70
CA CYS A 89 28.30 -11.00 22.61
C CYS A 89 28.36 -11.68 23.99
N PHE A 90 27.25 -12.26 24.46
CA PHE A 90 27.23 -13.03 25.71
C PHE A 90 26.20 -14.17 25.69
N VAL A 91 26.40 -15.17 26.56
CA VAL A 91 25.50 -16.32 26.71
C VAL A 91 24.14 -15.87 27.26
N SER A 92 23.05 -16.29 26.62
CA SER A 92 21.70 -15.96 27.04
C SER A 92 21.34 -16.54 28.43
N PRO A 93 20.26 -16.06 29.09
CA PRO A 93 19.85 -16.56 30.40
C PRO A 93 19.61 -18.07 30.43
N SER A 94 19.18 -18.66 29.30
CA SER A 94 18.94 -20.11 29.20
C SER A 94 20.21 -20.93 29.21
N GLY A 95 21.35 -20.35 28.81
CA GLY A 95 22.61 -21.08 28.59
C GLY A 95 22.75 -21.70 27.19
N GLU A 96 21.68 -21.72 26.40
CA GLU A 96 21.61 -22.41 25.09
C GLU A 96 21.67 -21.45 23.90
N GLY A 97 21.86 -20.15 24.15
CA GLY A 97 21.76 -19.12 23.13
C GLY A 97 22.78 -18.02 23.32
N LEU A 98 22.84 -17.10 22.35
CA LEU A 98 23.69 -15.93 22.39
C LEU A 98 22.86 -14.66 22.20
N LYS A 99 23.26 -13.62 22.93
CA LYS A 99 22.78 -12.26 22.80
C LYS A 99 23.93 -11.38 22.35
N LEU A 100 23.72 -10.59 21.31
CA LEU A 100 24.75 -9.71 20.79
C LEU A 100 24.20 -8.37 20.32
N GLY A 101 25.11 -7.42 20.12
CA GLY A 101 24.83 -6.11 19.55
C GLY A 101 25.68 -5.85 18.31
N LEU A 102 25.08 -5.31 17.25
CA LEU A 102 25.75 -4.90 16.02
C LEU A 102 25.89 -3.38 16.00
N ARG A 103 27.05 -2.85 15.60
CA ARG A 103 27.30 -1.41 15.44
C ARG A 103 26.65 -0.93 14.15
N VAL A 104 25.84 0.11 14.24
CA VAL A 104 25.15 0.72 13.08
C VAL A 104 25.23 2.24 13.17
N SER A 105 24.97 2.93 12.06
CA SER A 105 24.64 4.35 12.08
C SER A 105 23.38 4.58 12.94
N PRO A 106 23.33 5.63 13.78
CA PRO A 106 22.13 5.95 14.53
C PRO A 106 20.91 6.11 13.62
N CYS A 107 19.86 5.33 13.85
CA CYS A 107 18.62 5.40 13.09
C CYS A 107 17.74 6.55 13.61
N ALA A 108 17.04 7.23 12.71
CA ALA A 108 16.12 8.31 13.03
C ALA A 108 14.86 7.81 13.77
N ASP A 109 14.37 6.62 13.43
CA ASP A 109 13.15 6.05 13.99
C ASP A 109 13.14 4.49 13.99
N ASP A 110 12.03 3.91 14.45
CA ASP A 110 11.79 2.46 14.49
C ASP A 110 11.67 1.82 13.10
N ALA A 111 11.26 2.57 12.06
CA ALA A 111 11.13 2.04 10.71
C ALA A 111 12.51 1.85 10.08
N GLU A 112 13.39 2.84 10.20
CA GLU A 112 14.78 2.73 9.78
C GLU A 112 15.52 1.66 10.59
N HIS A 113 15.31 1.60 11.91
CA HIS A 113 15.87 0.55 12.76
C HIS A 113 15.49 -0.86 12.27
N LYS A 114 14.25 -1.07 11.83
CA LYS A 114 13.77 -2.37 11.30
C LYS A 114 14.44 -2.76 9.99
N ILE A 115 14.70 -1.79 9.11
CA ILE A 115 15.40 -2.00 7.85
C ILE A 115 16.84 -2.45 8.13
N VAL A 116 17.55 -1.71 8.99
CA VAL A 116 18.93 -2.03 9.37
C VAL A 116 19.00 -3.35 10.15
N TRP A 117 18.03 -3.61 11.02
CA TRP A 117 17.92 -4.88 11.75
C TRP A 117 17.84 -6.07 10.80
N ALA A 118 17.01 -5.99 9.75
CA ALA A 118 16.82 -7.07 8.79
C ALA A 118 18.09 -7.38 7.98
N ALA A 119 18.82 -6.34 7.58
CA ALA A 119 20.11 -6.48 6.90
C ALA A 119 21.17 -7.10 7.82
N GLY A 120 21.27 -6.63 9.07
CA GLY A 120 22.18 -7.20 10.06
C GLY A 120 21.82 -8.65 10.40
N ALA A 121 20.53 -9.01 10.46
CA ALA A 121 20.09 -10.39 10.67
C ALA A 121 20.58 -11.32 9.54
N LYS A 122 20.50 -10.86 8.28
CA LYS A 122 21.00 -11.60 7.12
C LYS A 122 22.52 -11.78 7.19
N TYR A 123 23.24 -10.73 7.52
CA TYR A 123 24.70 -10.75 7.70
C TYR A 123 25.13 -11.74 8.79
N LEU A 124 24.51 -11.66 9.98
CA LEU A 124 24.82 -12.53 11.11
C LEU A 124 24.45 -13.99 10.83
N ARG A 125 23.32 -14.26 10.15
CA ARG A 125 22.96 -15.60 9.68
C ARG A 125 24.03 -16.21 8.77
N LYS A 126 24.61 -15.41 7.88
CA LYS A 126 25.69 -15.86 7.00
C LYS A 126 26.94 -16.27 7.80
N LEU A 127 27.30 -15.52 8.84
CA LEU A 127 28.42 -15.89 9.74
C LEU A 127 28.15 -17.20 10.50
N LEU A 128 26.90 -17.43 10.90
CA LEU A 128 26.48 -18.59 11.67
C LEU A 128 26.24 -19.86 10.83
N GLY A 129 26.27 -19.77 9.50
CA GLY A 129 26.08 -20.92 8.60
C GLY A 129 24.66 -21.08 8.03
N GLY A 130 23.83 -20.04 8.05
CA GLY A 130 22.59 -19.94 7.26
C GLY A 130 21.30 -20.47 7.91
N ASP A 131 21.36 -21.57 8.66
CA ASP A 131 20.15 -22.26 9.18
C ASP A 131 19.67 -21.79 10.57
N VAL A 132 20.38 -20.84 11.18
CA VAL A 132 20.06 -20.32 12.51
C VAL A 132 19.06 -19.17 12.42
N LYS A 133 18.03 -19.16 13.26
CA LYS A 133 17.00 -18.11 13.28
C LYS A 133 17.13 -17.21 14.50
N GLU A 134 17.17 -15.90 14.27
CA GLU A 134 17.07 -14.86 15.29
C GLU A 134 15.63 -14.67 15.82
N ASP A 135 15.48 -14.21 17.06
CA ASP A 135 14.19 -13.74 17.60
C ASP A 135 13.77 -12.45 16.85
N LYS A 136 12.73 -12.58 16.01
CA LYS A 136 12.16 -11.48 15.24
C LYS A 136 11.59 -10.35 16.10
N GLY A 137 11.35 -10.58 17.39
CA GLY A 137 10.99 -9.52 18.33
C GLY A 137 12.11 -8.51 18.58
N CYS A 138 13.36 -8.83 18.22
CA CYS A 138 14.48 -7.91 18.33
C CYS A 138 14.51 -6.80 17.27
N LYS A 139 13.61 -6.83 16.30
CA LYS A 139 13.48 -5.78 15.28
C LYS A 139 12.88 -4.48 15.78
N ASP A 140 12.22 -4.48 16.94
CA ASP A 140 11.60 -3.28 17.51
C ASP A 140 12.63 -2.50 18.31
N VAL A 141 12.74 -1.19 18.09
CA VAL A 141 13.78 -0.36 18.71
C VAL A 141 13.69 -0.35 20.23
N ALA A 142 12.49 -0.47 20.81
CA ALA A 142 12.31 -0.53 22.26
C ALA A 142 12.45 -1.95 22.85
N ARG A 143 13.01 -2.92 22.10
CA ARG A 143 13.13 -4.31 22.58
C ARG A 143 14.02 -4.39 23.82
N LEU A 144 13.45 -4.98 24.86
CA LEU A 144 14.17 -5.30 26.09
C LEU A 144 15.03 -6.55 25.92
N CYS A 145 16.26 -6.47 26.42
CA CYS A 145 17.22 -7.54 26.52
C CYS A 145 17.50 -7.83 28.00
N PHE A 146 17.04 -8.98 28.49
CA PHE A 146 17.23 -9.40 29.88
C PHE A 146 18.71 -9.61 30.22
N VAL A 147 19.08 -9.31 31.47
CA VAL A 147 20.42 -9.59 32.03
C VAL A 147 20.76 -11.06 31.92
N SER A 148 22.06 -11.36 31.91
CA SER A 148 22.59 -12.72 31.99
C SER A 148 23.81 -12.78 32.91
N HIS A 149 24.47 -13.93 32.92
CA HIS A 149 25.78 -14.12 33.54
C HIS A 149 26.66 -14.89 32.57
N ASP A 150 27.78 -14.26 32.22
CA ASP A 150 28.75 -14.82 31.31
C ASP A 150 30.14 -14.17 31.53
N PRO A 151 31.08 -14.86 32.21
CA PRO A 151 32.42 -14.31 32.46
C PRO A 151 33.21 -14.05 31.17
N ASP A 152 32.82 -14.71 30.07
CA ASP A 152 33.45 -14.58 28.74
C ASP A 152 32.66 -13.61 27.85
N THR A 153 31.90 -12.68 28.43
CA THR A 153 31.20 -11.64 27.67
C THR A 153 32.19 -10.88 26.80
N TYR A 154 32.01 -10.89 25.47
CA TYR A 154 32.82 -10.13 24.53
C TYR A 154 32.34 -8.69 24.43
N ILE A 155 33.27 -7.73 24.38
CA ILE A 155 33.00 -6.30 24.22
C ILE A 155 34.08 -5.73 23.29
N ASN A 156 33.66 -5.11 22.20
CA ASN A 156 34.53 -4.45 21.23
C ASN A 156 34.11 -2.98 21.06
N GLU A 157 34.86 -2.09 21.70
CA GLU A 157 34.61 -0.64 21.61
C GLU A 157 34.99 -0.06 20.25
N ALA A 158 35.92 -0.72 19.54
CA ALA A 158 36.39 -0.34 18.21
C ALA A 158 35.56 -0.94 17.07
N ALA A 159 34.39 -1.51 17.37
CA ALA A 159 33.52 -2.10 16.35
C ALA A 159 33.16 -1.07 15.26
N THR A 160 33.36 -1.42 14.00
CA THR A 160 33.09 -0.55 12.85
C THR A 160 31.62 -0.58 12.49
N VAL A 161 31.11 0.52 11.92
CA VAL A 161 29.71 0.61 11.48
C VAL A 161 29.42 -0.44 10.42
N PHE A 162 28.37 -1.23 10.64
CA PHE A 162 27.80 -2.11 9.62
C PHE A 162 27.05 -1.25 8.60
N GLU A 163 27.56 -1.21 7.38
CA GLU A 163 26.90 -0.56 6.26
C GLU A 163 25.89 -1.51 5.61
N LEU A 164 24.74 -0.98 5.20
CA LEU A 164 23.72 -1.76 4.52
C LEU A 164 24.30 -2.34 3.23
N PRO A 165 24.30 -3.68 3.05
CA PRO A 165 24.73 -4.26 1.80
C PRO A 165 23.80 -3.77 0.67
N PRO A 166 24.34 -3.51 -0.52
CA PRO A 166 23.51 -3.22 -1.68
C PRO A 166 22.51 -4.37 -1.89
N PRO A 167 21.27 -4.09 -2.34
CA PRO A 167 20.24 -5.10 -2.45
C PRO A 167 20.71 -6.27 -3.33
N GLU A 168 20.74 -7.47 -2.77
CA GLU A 168 21.11 -8.68 -3.52
C GLU A 168 19.98 -9.09 -4.49
N PRO A 169 20.31 -9.52 -5.72
CA PRO A 169 19.34 -10.07 -6.67
C PRO A 169 18.78 -11.43 -6.22
N ASP A 170 17.54 -11.72 -6.60
CA ASP A 170 16.73 -12.86 -6.15
C ASP A 170 17.08 -14.16 -6.92
N PRO A 171 17.34 -15.31 -6.28
CA PRO A 171 17.73 -16.56 -6.95
C PRO A 171 16.65 -17.25 -7.80
N ASP A 172 15.39 -16.82 -7.74
CA ASP A 172 14.27 -17.43 -8.48
C ASP A 172 14.20 -17.00 -9.97
N GLU A 173 15.17 -16.24 -10.48
CA GLU A 173 15.27 -15.77 -11.89
C GLU A 173 15.54 -16.87 -12.95
N LEU A 174 15.54 -18.16 -12.60
CA LEU A 174 15.91 -19.26 -13.52
C LEU A 174 14.80 -20.33 -13.65
N GLY A 175 13.65 -19.95 -14.21
CA GLY A 175 12.52 -20.85 -14.47
C GLY A 175 11.71 -20.52 -15.73
N ILE A 176 12.25 -20.95 -16.88
CA ILE A 176 11.70 -21.11 -18.25
C ILE A 176 10.18 -20.93 -18.44
N LEU A 177 9.78 -20.17 -19.48
CA LEU A 177 8.80 -20.61 -20.50
C LEU A 177 9.08 -19.95 -21.87
N SER A 178 9.44 -20.78 -22.84
CA SER A 178 9.50 -20.50 -24.28
C SER A 178 8.08 -20.46 -24.87
N PHE A 179 7.75 -19.56 -25.81
CA PHE A 179 6.88 -19.83 -26.97
C PHE A 179 6.80 -18.62 -27.94
N ASN A 180 6.40 -18.93 -29.18
CA ASN A 180 6.71 -18.28 -30.45
C ASN A 180 6.04 -16.92 -30.69
N ALA A 181 6.76 -16.05 -31.41
CA ALA A 181 6.35 -14.72 -31.81
C ALA A 181 6.15 -14.66 -33.34
N GLU A 182 4.89 -14.62 -33.79
CA GLU A 182 4.51 -14.08 -35.10
C GLU A 182 3.06 -13.57 -35.00
N ALA A 183 2.90 -12.25 -34.88
CA ALA A 183 1.83 -11.44 -35.50
C ALA A 183 1.88 -10.00 -34.99
N ASP A 184 1.96 -9.08 -35.95
CA ASP A 184 1.63 -7.65 -35.90
C ASP A 184 2.39 -6.71 -34.97
N TYR A 185 2.98 -5.67 -35.55
CA TYR A 185 2.50 -4.27 -35.45
C TYR A 185 3.43 -3.37 -36.26
N GLY A 186 2.90 -2.85 -37.37
CA GLY A 186 3.51 -1.83 -38.20
C GLY A 186 3.21 -0.42 -37.69
N GLU A 187 4.15 0.48 -38.03
CA GLU A 187 4.00 1.94 -38.18
C GLU A 187 3.56 2.78 -36.98
N TYR A 188 4.52 3.28 -36.20
CA TYR A 188 4.43 4.60 -35.56
C TYR A 188 5.82 5.24 -35.48
N ALA A 189 6.11 6.16 -36.39
CA ALA A 189 7.26 7.05 -36.34
C ALA A 189 6.83 8.41 -36.90
N ALA A 190 6.37 9.29 -36.01
CA ALA A 190 6.35 10.73 -36.22
C ALA A 190 6.26 11.41 -34.85
N ASP A 191 6.91 12.55 -34.72
CA ASP A 191 6.83 13.52 -33.62
C ASP A 191 7.67 13.23 -32.36
N ALA A 192 8.97 13.50 -32.50
CA ALA A 192 9.88 13.74 -31.39
C ALA A 192 10.77 14.95 -31.71
N ASP A 193 10.24 16.16 -31.51
CA ASP A 193 11.04 17.37 -31.39
C ASP A 193 10.36 18.30 -30.39
N HIS A 194 10.85 18.31 -29.13
CA HIS A 194 10.91 19.45 -28.21
C HIS A 194 11.29 18.96 -26.79
N VAL A 195 12.56 19.07 -26.44
CA VAL A 195 13.05 18.90 -25.06
C VAL A 195 13.28 20.28 -24.47
N VAL A 196 12.61 20.57 -23.36
CA VAL A 196 12.68 21.85 -22.62
C VAL A 196 13.73 21.72 -21.50
N ASP A 197 14.71 22.63 -21.50
CA ASP A 197 15.75 22.78 -20.47
C ASP A 197 15.18 23.42 -19.18
N SER A 198 15.61 22.95 -18.01
CA SER A 198 14.98 23.21 -16.70
C SER A 198 15.67 24.29 -15.84
N ASP A 199 16.62 25.07 -16.37
CA ASP A 199 17.16 26.26 -15.69
C ASP A 199 16.81 27.56 -16.45
N LYS A 200 15.83 28.32 -15.92
CA LYS A 200 15.22 29.52 -16.53
C LYS A 200 16.15 30.75 -16.65
N ARG A 201 17.43 30.67 -16.24
CA ARG A 201 18.39 31.79 -16.34
C ARG A 201 18.96 31.91 -17.75
N SER A 202 19.20 33.15 -18.20
CA SER A 202 19.82 33.40 -19.51
C SER A 202 21.27 32.93 -19.53
N ASP A 203 21.81 32.63 -20.72
CA ASP A 203 23.22 32.24 -20.90
C ASP A 203 24.18 33.32 -20.39
N ALA A 204 23.80 34.60 -20.52
CA ALA A 204 24.58 35.71 -19.99
C ALA A 204 24.62 35.69 -18.44
N ASP A 205 23.50 35.41 -17.78
CA ASP A 205 23.45 35.35 -16.31
C ASP A 205 24.26 34.15 -15.78
N LYS A 206 24.14 33.01 -16.46
CA LYS A 206 24.91 31.80 -16.17
C LYS A 206 26.43 32.04 -16.35
N ALA A 207 26.83 32.75 -17.41
CA ALA A 207 28.21 33.10 -17.68
C ALA A 207 28.78 34.10 -16.66
N ARG A 208 28.03 35.11 -16.22
CA ARG A 208 28.45 36.01 -15.12
C ARG A 208 28.70 35.25 -13.82
N ALA A 209 27.78 34.35 -13.46
CA ALA A 209 27.92 33.53 -12.26
C ALA A 209 29.15 32.61 -12.32
N ALA A 210 29.46 32.07 -13.51
CA ALA A 210 30.65 31.26 -13.73
C ALA A 210 31.95 32.09 -13.64
N LEU A 211 32.01 33.26 -14.27
CA LEU A 211 33.18 34.16 -14.20
C LEU A 211 33.52 34.58 -12.78
N ALA A 212 32.50 34.87 -11.96
CA ALA A 212 32.69 35.28 -10.56
C ALA A 212 33.31 34.18 -9.68
N ARG A 213 33.16 32.92 -10.09
CA ARG A 213 33.68 31.74 -9.37
C ARG A 213 34.97 31.18 -9.98
N MET A 214 35.45 31.76 -11.08
CA MET A 214 36.59 31.26 -11.84
C MET A 214 37.91 31.65 -11.16
N ASN A 215 38.91 30.76 -11.21
CA ASN A 215 40.19 31.03 -10.56
C ASN A 215 40.88 32.22 -11.26
N PRO A 216 41.27 33.28 -10.52
CA PRO A 216 41.94 34.46 -11.08
C PRO A 216 43.21 34.14 -11.88
N SER A 217 43.92 33.05 -11.56
CA SER A 217 45.14 32.66 -12.28
C SER A 217 44.91 32.31 -13.76
N ARG A 218 43.66 32.06 -14.18
CA ARG A 218 43.32 31.88 -15.60
C ARG A 218 43.49 33.16 -16.43
N ALA A 219 43.46 34.33 -15.80
CA ALA A 219 43.76 35.59 -16.47
C ALA A 219 45.28 35.79 -16.71
N ASP A 220 46.14 35.03 -16.03
CA ASP A 220 47.60 35.14 -16.17
C ASP A 220 48.18 34.29 -17.32
N ASP A 221 47.41 33.31 -17.81
CA ASP A 221 47.73 32.45 -18.95
C ASP A 221 47.02 32.95 -20.21
N TYR A 222 47.78 33.27 -21.26
CA TYR A 222 47.25 33.91 -22.46
C TYR A 222 46.22 33.03 -23.20
N THR A 223 46.42 31.71 -23.22
CA THR A 223 45.50 30.76 -23.85
C THR A 223 44.17 30.72 -23.10
N SER A 224 44.22 30.49 -21.79
CA SER A 224 43.04 30.46 -20.92
C SER A 224 42.29 31.80 -20.93
N TRP A 225 43.01 32.91 -20.84
CA TRP A 225 42.44 34.26 -20.90
C TRP A 225 41.70 34.52 -22.22
N SER A 226 42.30 34.12 -23.35
CA SER A 226 41.69 34.26 -24.67
C SER A 226 40.47 33.36 -24.85
N GLU A 227 40.50 32.13 -24.34
CA GLU A 227 39.38 31.18 -24.39
C GLU A 227 38.18 31.63 -23.55
N VAL A 228 38.45 32.15 -22.34
CA VAL A 228 37.41 32.76 -21.50
C VAL A 228 36.76 33.95 -22.22
N GLY A 229 37.55 34.78 -22.90
CA GLY A 229 37.04 35.91 -23.68
C GLY A 229 36.13 35.48 -24.84
N MET A 230 36.52 34.45 -25.58
CA MET A 230 35.68 33.88 -26.64
C MET A 230 34.35 33.33 -26.08
N ALA A 231 34.41 32.56 -25.00
CA ALA A 231 33.22 31.98 -24.37
C ALA A 231 32.27 33.05 -23.81
N CYS A 232 32.80 34.13 -23.23
CA CYS A 232 32.02 35.28 -22.76
C CYS A 232 31.27 35.96 -23.91
N LYS A 233 31.96 36.19 -25.03
CA LYS A 233 31.37 36.82 -26.22
C LYS A 233 30.29 35.96 -26.86
N THR A 234 30.48 34.63 -26.90
CA THR A 234 29.45 33.69 -27.37
C THR A 234 28.24 33.64 -26.43
N ALA A 235 28.46 33.67 -25.11
CA ALA A 235 27.39 33.69 -24.10
C ALA A 235 26.62 35.02 -23.98
N GLY A 236 27.03 36.05 -24.74
CA GLY A 236 26.33 37.33 -24.80
C GLY A 236 26.78 38.36 -23.76
N LEU A 237 27.96 38.19 -23.14
CA LEU A 237 28.53 39.20 -22.23
C LEU A 237 29.10 40.39 -23.02
N ALA A 238 29.05 41.56 -22.39
CA ALA A 238 29.68 42.77 -22.90
C ALA A 238 31.20 42.77 -22.65
N PHE A 239 31.94 43.54 -23.47
CA PHE A 239 33.39 43.74 -23.30
C PHE A 239 33.74 44.14 -21.86
N SER A 240 32.96 45.03 -21.25
CA SER A 240 33.19 45.52 -19.88
C SER A 240 33.21 44.41 -18.84
N GLU A 241 32.48 43.32 -19.05
CA GLU A 241 32.39 42.21 -18.09
C GLU A 241 33.65 41.33 -18.15
N TRP A 242 34.12 41.01 -19.36
CA TRP A 242 35.37 40.28 -19.55
C TRP A 242 36.61 41.14 -19.24
N ASP A 243 36.58 42.44 -19.55
CA ASP A 243 37.62 43.40 -19.17
C ASP A 243 37.76 43.51 -17.65
N SER A 244 36.63 43.63 -16.93
CA SER A 244 36.62 43.64 -15.47
C SER A 244 37.20 42.35 -14.88
N TRP A 245 36.91 41.19 -15.48
CA TRP A 245 37.50 39.92 -15.06
C TRP A 245 39.00 39.85 -15.36
N SER A 246 39.43 40.38 -16.52
CA SER A 246 40.84 40.39 -16.96
C SER A 246 41.75 41.25 -16.08
N ARG A 247 41.21 42.28 -15.42
CA ARG A 247 41.95 43.15 -14.47
C ARG A 247 42.51 42.44 -13.24
N GLN A 248 42.10 41.19 -13.01
CA GLN A 248 42.63 40.38 -11.92
C GLN A 248 44.07 39.91 -12.17
N SER A 249 44.55 39.95 -13.42
CA SER A 249 45.94 39.62 -13.75
C SER A 249 46.87 40.83 -13.56
N ALA A 250 48.06 40.58 -13.02
CA ALA A 250 49.14 41.58 -12.98
C ALA A 250 49.68 41.94 -14.39
N LYS A 251 49.33 41.17 -15.43
CA LYS A 251 49.71 41.41 -16.84
C LYS A 251 48.64 42.20 -17.62
N TYR A 252 47.61 42.69 -16.95
CA TYR A 252 46.49 43.38 -17.59
C TYR A 252 46.95 44.64 -18.34
N ASP A 253 46.49 44.78 -19.57
CA ASP A 253 46.62 45.97 -20.41
C ASP A 253 45.28 46.22 -21.14
N ALA A 254 44.71 47.40 -20.94
CA ALA A 254 43.38 47.74 -21.43
C ALA A 254 43.32 47.80 -22.96
N ASP A 255 44.38 48.26 -23.62
CA ASP A 255 44.46 48.36 -25.07
C ASP A 255 44.59 46.97 -25.70
N VAL A 256 45.38 46.09 -25.07
CA VAL A 256 45.52 44.68 -25.48
C VAL A 256 44.19 43.94 -25.32
N CYS A 257 43.47 44.15 -24.21
CA CYS A 257 42.16 43.55 -23.99
C CYS A 257 41.16 44.00 -25.06
N ARG A 258 41.11 45.30 -25.35
CA ARG A 258 40.18 45.84 -26.37
C ARG A 258 40.48 45.27 -27.76
N GLN A 259 41.74 45.33 -28.18
CA GLN A 259 42.17 44.80 -29.48
C GLN A 259 41.83 43.32 -29.59
N LYS A 260 42.08 42.53 -28.54
CA LYS A 260 41.81 41.09 -28.55
C LYS A 260 40.31 40.78 -28.58
N TRP A 261 39.49 41.48 -27.79
CA TRP A 261 38.04 41.28 -27.78
C TRP A 261 37.42 41.44 -29.16
N ASP A 262 37.90 42.43 -29.93
CA ASP A 262 37.41 42.70 -31.27
C ASP A 262 37.76 41.56 -32.26
N THR A 263 38.81 40.76 -31.99
CA THR A 263 39.15 39.57 -32.79
C THR A 263 38.28 38.34 -32.53
N PHE A 264 37.59 38.26 -31.39
CA PHE A 264 36.81 37.07 -31.05
C PHE A 264 35.58 36.91 -31.93
N GLN A 265 35.40 35.70 -32.49
CA GLN A 265 34.21 35.29 -33.21
C GLN A 265 33.46 34.24 -32.39
N ARG A 266 32.15 34.11 -32.61
CA ARG A 266 31.36 33.04 -31.98
C ARG A 266 31.87 31.69 -32.48
N ASN A 267 32.21 30.80 -31.56
CA ASN A 267 32.76 29.47 -31.83
C ASN A 267 32.14 28.44 -30.87
N ASP A 268 32.70 27.23 -30.82
CA ASP A 268 32.21 26.14 -29.98
C ASP A 268 32.32 26.41 -28.46
N LEU A 269 33.09 27.43 -28.04
CA LEU A 269 33.17 27.85 -26.65
C LEU A 269 31.96 28.72 -26.30
N ASN A 270 31.20 28.28 -25.29
CA ASN A 270 29.95 28.92 -24.88
C ASN A 270 29.82 28.98 -23.34
N VAL A 271 28.64 29.35 -22.84
CA VAL A 271 28.36 29.43 -21.40
C VAL A 271 28.67 28.12 -20.65
N GLY A 272 28.47 26.97 -21.28
CA GLY A 272 28.81 25.66 -20.72
C GLY A 272 30.31 25.49 -20.47
N SER A 273 31.16 26.05 -21.33
CA SER A 273 32.62 26.06 -21.14
C SER A 273 33.02 26.88 -19.91
N LEU A 274 32.40 28.05 -19.71
CA LEU A 274 32.65 28.90 -18.54
C LEU A 274 32.24 28.21 -17.24
N ILE A 275 31.06 27.59 -17.21
CA ILE A 275 30.57 26.84 -16.05
C ILE A 275 31.52 25.67 -15.75
N ARG A 276 31.94 24.93 -16.77
CA ARG A 276 32.86 23.80 -16.62
C ARG A 276 34.20 24.23 -16.02
N TRP A 277 34.83 25.29 -16.54
CA TRP A 277 36.11 25.79 -16.00
C TRP A 277 35.98 26.29 -14.56
N ALA A 278 34.90 27.02 -14.24
CA ALA A 278 34.64 27.45 -12.87
C ALA A 278 34.49 26.25 -11.91
N ARG A 279 33.88 25.15 -12.35
CA ARG A 279 33.76 23.92 -11.54
C ARG A 279 35.11 23.23 -11.33
N ILE A 280 35.90 23.08 -12.38
CA ILE A 280 37.27 22.50 -12.32
C ILE A 280 38.15 23.30 -11.36
N ASP A 281 38.11 24.63 -11.47
CA ASP A 281 38.88 25.55 -10.63
C ASP A 281 38.53 25.46 -9.14
N ASN A 282 37.29 25.10 -8.83
CA ASN A 282 36.79 24.94 -7.47
C ASN A 282 36.87 23.49 -6.97
N GLY A 283 37.58 22.60 -7.69
CA GLY A 283 37.75 21.20 -7.29
C GLY A 283 36.47 20.36 -7.36
N GLU A 284 35.45 20.82 -8.09
CA GLU A 284 34.25 20.02 -8.33
C GLU A 284 34.56 18.88 -9.31
N PRO A 285 34.10 17.64 -9.05
CA PRO A 285 34.32 16.54 -9.96
C PRO A 285 33.62 16.79 -11.31
N PRO A 286 34.21 16.33 -12.44
CA PRO A 286 33.55 16.43 -13.73
C PRO A 286 32.22 15.70 -13.69
N THR A 287 31.21 16.22 -14.38
CA THR A 287 30.00 15.44 -14.60
C THR A 287 30.35 14.20 -15.38
N LEU A 288 29.55 13.19 -15.14
CA LEU A 288 29.49 11.95 -15.88
C LEU A 288 29.45 12.14 -17.43
N LYS A 289 28.87 13.23 -17.93
CA LYS A 289 28.89 13.63 -19.36
C LYS A 289 30.23 14.24 -19.78
N GLU A 290 30.86 15.04 -18.91
CA GLU A 290 32.17 15.69 -19.13
C GLU A 290 33.36 14.74 -19.01
N ALA A 291 33.19 13.61 -18.33
CA ALA A 291 34.21 12.57 -18.23
C ALA A 291 34.32 11.68 -19.48
N GLY A 292 33.42 11.82 -20.47
CA GLY A 292 33.38 10.95 -21.66
C GLY A 292 33.13 9.46 -21.36
N ALA A 293 32.81 9.13 -20.10
CA ALA A 293 32.99 7.78 -19.55
C ALA A 293 31.71 6.91 -19.53
N ILE A 294 30.56 7.44 -19.96
CA ILE A 294 29.30 6.67 -19.92
C ILE A 294 28.88 6.19 -21.30
N GLU A 295 29.17 6.92 -22.37
CA GLU A 295 28.78 6.47 -23.71
C GLU A 295 29.43 5.11 -24.02
N GLY A 296 28.63 4.11 -24.40
CA GLY A 296 29.09 2.72 -24.54
C GLY A 296 29.00 1.85 -23.28
N THR A 297 28.50 2.38 -22.16
CA THR A 297 28.16 1.61 -20.95
C THR A 297 26.67 1.29 -20.87
N GLU A 298 26.30 0.33 -20.03
CA GLU A 298 24.92 -0.05 -19.72
C GLU A 298 24.13 1.10 -19.07
N LEU A 299 24.81 2.01 -18.35
CA LEU A 299 24.20 3.22 -17.76
C LEU A 299 23.81 4.26 -18.80
N TRP A 300 24.57 4.40 -19.89
CA TRP A 300 24.14 5.26 -20.99
C TRP A 300 22.96 4.62 -21.71
N PHE A 301 23.03 3.31 -21.95
CA PHE A 301 21.96 2.59 -22.63
C PHE A 301 20.64 2.62 -21.81
N SER A 302 20.70 2.52 -20.48
CA SER A 302 19.52 2.65 -19.62
C SER A 302 18.83 4.00 -19.77
N ARG A 303 19.59 5.10 -19.81
CA ARG A 303 19.05 6.45 -20.02
C ARG A 303 18.41 6.62 -21.40
N VAL A 304 18.99 6.00 -22.42
CA VAL A 304 18.40 6.01 -23.78
C VAL A 304 17.07 5.24 -23.78
N ILE A 305 17.00 4.08 -23.12
CA ILE A 305 15.75 3.32 -22.96
C ILE A 305 14.71 4.17 -22.21
N ALA A 306 15.09 4.75 -21.07
CA ALA A 306 14.19 5.57 -20.26
C ALA A 306 13.63 6.74 -21.06
N ASN A 307 14.48 7.52 -21.74
CA ASN A 307 14.04 8.66 -22.55
C ASN A 307 13.06 8.23 -23.67
N GLN A 308 13.33 7.10 -24.33
CA GLN A 308 12.49 6.63 -25.43
C GLN A 308 11.18 5.99 -24.98
N HIS A 309 11.07 5.53 -23.73
CA HIS A 309 9.98 4.64 -23.30
C HIS A 309 9.28 5.06 -22.00
N SER A 310 9.77 6.05 -21.26
CA SER A 310 9.18 6.50 -19.98
C SER A 310 7.72 6.90 -20.06
N HIS A 311 7.26 7.34 -21.24
CA HIS A 311 5.87 7.71 -21.46
C HIS A 311 4.92 6.50 -21.50
N HIS A 312 5.39 5.28 -21.75
CA HIS A 312 4.53 4.07 -21.82
C HIS A 312 5.08 2.86 -21.04
N LEU A 313 6.20 3.05 -20.34
CA LEU A 313 6.86 2.02 -19.54
C LEU A 313 7.21 2.63 -18.19
N LYS A 314 6.76 2.00 -17.10
CA LYS A 314 7.08 2.39 -15.72
C LYS A 314 7.56 1.18 -14.94
N HIS A 315 8.20 1.40 -13.81
CA HIS A 315 8.61 0.35 -12.88
C HIS A 315 8.13 0.64 -11.46
N VAL A 316 7.63 -0.39 -10.80
CA VAL A 316 7.15 -0.33 -9.42
C VAL A 316 7.99 -1.25 -8.55
N TRP A 317 8.94 -0.65 -7.83
CA TRP A 317 9.90 -1.39 -7.00
C TRP A 317 9.25 -2.27 -5.93
N PRO A 318 8.24 -1.81 -5.16
CA PRO A 318 7.57 -2.67 -4.18
C PRO A 318 6.86 -3.87 -4.81
N TRP A 319 6.46 -3.79 -6.09
CA TRP A 319 5.84 -4.90 -6.81
C TRP A 319 6.87 -5.75 -7.56
N LYS A 320 8.14 -5.32 -7.63
CA LYS A 320 9.19 -5.90 -8.47
C LYS A 320 8.69 -6.12 -9.92
N SER A 321 7.93 -5.17 -10.45
CA SER A 321 7.19 -5.37 -11.69
C SER A 321 7.25 -4.12 -12.57
N TRP A 322 7.40 -4.34 -13.86
CA TRP A 322 7.22 -3.32 -14.89
C TRP A 322 5.73 -3.14 -15.17
N MET A 323 5.37 -1.92 -15.55
CA MET A 323 4.04 -1.53 -15.97
C MET A 323 4.12 -1.00 -17.40
N GLY A 324 3.25 -1.47 -18.27
CA GLY A 324 3.14 -1.00 -19.66
C GLY A 324 1.81 -0.37 -19.91
N TRP A 325 1.83 0.75 -20.63
CA TRP A 325 0.62 1.30 -21.18
C TRP A 325 0.14 0.44 -22.36
N ASP A 326 -1.08 -0.06 -22.28
CA ASP A 326 -1.70 -0.78 -23.39
C ASP A 326 -2.46 0.18 -24.32
N ASN A 327 -2.72 -0.27 -25.55
CA ASN A 327 -3.50 0.50 -26.52
C ASN A 327 -4.99 0.58 -26.15
N ALA A 328 -5.43 -0.09 -25.08
CA ALA A 328 -6.80 -0.05 -24.56
C ALA A 328 -6.98 1.08 -23.51
N GLY A 329 -5.94 1.88 -23.24
CA GLY A 329 -6.06 3.10 -22.46
C GLY A 329 -5.81 2.93 -20.97
N HIS A 330 -5.07 1.89 -20.54
CA HIS A 330 -4.67 1.71 -19.15
C HIS A 330 -3.32 1.01 -19.01
N TRP A 331 -2.78 1.04 -17.80
CA TRP A 331 -1.53 0.40 -17.44
C TRP A 331 -1.74 -1.05 -16.99
N ARG A 332 -0.88 -1.95 -17.46
CA ARG A 332 -0.87 -3.35 -17.04
C ARG A 332 0.48 -3.77 -16.53
N ARG A 333 0.47 -4.72 -15.60
CA ARG A 333 1.69 -5.42 -15.19
C ARG A 333 2.30 -6.14 -16.38
N ASP A 334 3.62 -6.15 -16.42
CA ASP A 334 4.37 -6.84 -17.45
C ASP A 334 4.23 -8.36 -17.30
N GLU A 335 3.43 -8.96 -18.19
CA GLU A 335 3.27 -10.40 -18.30
C GLU A 335 3.95 -10.97 -19.57
N THR A 336 4.47 -10.11 -20.45
CA THR A 336 4.96 -10.49 -21.80
C THR A 336 6.41 -10.07 -22.09
N GLY A 337 7.09 -9.47 -21.10
CA GLY A 337 8.42 -8.91 -21.22
C GLY A 337 8.46 -7.58 -21.96
N ILE A 338 7.47 -6.69 -21.77
CA ILE A 338 7.41 -5.38 -22.45
C ILE A 338 8.67 -4.54 -22.24
N ALA A 339 9.31 -4.62 -21.07
CA ALA A 339 10.55 -3.90 -20.79
C ALA A 339 11.70 -4.42 -21.66
N TRP A 340 11.78 -5.75 -21.81
CA TRP A 340 12.73 -6.40 -22.72
C TRP A 340 12.47 -6.05 -24.17
N GLN A 341 11.20 -5.96 -24.58
CA GLN A 341 10.83 -5.54 -25.93
C GLN A 341 11.25 -4.09 -26.19
N ALA A 342 11.05 -3.18 -25.22
CA ALA A 342 11.49 -1.79 -25.28
C ALA A 342 13.02 -1.67 -25.43
N ALA A 343 13.80 -2.39 -24.61
CA ALA A 343 15.26 -2.42 -24.73
C ALA A 343 15.73 -2.95 -26.09
N LYS A 344 15.14 -4.06 -26.58
CA LYS A 344 15.46 -4.62 -27.91
C LYS A 344 15.06 -3.66 -29.04
N SER A 345 13.93 -2.97 -28.92
CA SER A 345 13.45 -1.98 -29.89
C SER A 345 14.40 -0.79 -29.97
N THR A 346 14.84 -0.27 -28.82
CA THR A 346 15.87 0.78 -28.72
C THR A 346 17.17 0.34 -29.39
N LEU A 347 17.65 -0.87 -29.08
CA LEU A 347 18.86 -1.42 -29.66
C LEU A 347 18.77 -1.57 -31.19
N LYS A 348 17.63 -2.05 -31.71
CA LYS A 348 17.39 -2.17 -33.15
C LYS A 348 17.45 -0.80 -33.85
N ARG A 349 16.84 0.24 -33.26
CA ARG A 349 16.91 1.62 -33.79
C ARG A 349 18.34 2.13 -33.83
N MET A 350 19.08 1.96 -32.74
CA MET A 350 20.49 2.38 -32.67
C MET A 350 21.35 1.64 -33.70
N ALA A 351 21.18 0.32 -33.83
CA ALA A 351 21.92 -0.47 -34.81
C ALA A 351 21.60 -0.05 -36.26
N ALA A 352 20.34 0.25 -36.56
CA ALA A 352 19.94 0.73 -37.88
C ALA A 352 20.55 2.11 -38.20
N ALA A 353 20.60 3.03 -37.24
CA ALA A 353 21.25 4.33 -37.39
C ALA A 353 22.77 4.18 -37.59
N ALA A 354 23.42 3.33 -36.78
CA ALA A 354 24.84 3.05 -36.88
C ALA A 354 25.22 2.41 -38.22
N ALA A 355 24.40 1.48 -38.72
CA ALA A 355 24.59 0.84 -40.02
C ALA A 355 24.56 1.83 -41.19
N LYS A 356 23.68 2.85 -41.16
CA LYS A 356 23.64 3.93 -42.16
C LYS A 356 24.93 4.76 -42.18
N ALA A 357 25.62 4.85 -41.05
CA ALA A 357 26.87 5.59 -40.89
C ALA A 357 28.13 4.71 -40.96
N ALA A 358 28.03 3.42 -41.33
CA ALA A 358 29.11 2.44 -41.24
C ALA A 358 30.38 2.79 -42.07
N GLY A 359 30.26 3.69 -43.05
CA GLY A 359 31.39 4.23 -43.81
C GLY A 359 32.28 5.21 -43.01
N THR A 360 31.87 5.61 -41.82
CA THR A 360 32.60 6.52 -40.92
C THR A 360 33.14 5.76 -39.70
N ASP A 361 34.21 6.24 -39.08
CA ASP A 361 34.76 5.60 -37.88
C ASP A 361 33.76 5.66 -36.71
N ALA A 362 33.04 6.77 -36.55
CA ALA A 362 31.97 6.91 -35.57
C ALA A 362 30.83 5.88 -35.76
N GLY A 363 30.46 5.57 -37.01
CA GLY A 363 29.45 4.55 -37.31
C GLY A 363 29.92 3.12 -36.98
N LYS A 364 31.19 2.81 -37.21
CA LYS A 364 31.79 1.52 -36.82
C LYS A 364 31.82 1.34 -35.30
N GLU A 365 32.28 2.35 -34.56
CA GLU A 365 32.26 2.34 -33.10
C GLU A 365 30.83 2.19 -32.54
N ALA A 366 29.85 2.85 -33.16
CA ALA A 366 28.44 2.72 -32.76
C ALA A 366 27.88 1.30 -33.00
N LEU A 367 28.29 0.63 -34.08
CA LEU A 367 27.93 -0.78 -34.32
C LEU A 367 28.57 -1.72 -33.28
N GLU A 368 29.82 -1.48 -32.90
CA GLU A 368 30.49 -2.25 -31.83
C GLU A 368 29.77 -2.06 -30.48
N ARG A 369 29.34 -0.83 -30.15
CA ARG A 369 28.50 -0.56 -28.97
C ARG A 369 27.19 -1.35 -29.04
N CYS A 370 26.50 -1.36 -30.17
CA CYS A 370 25.27 -2.15 -30.35
C CYS A 370 25.51 -3.66 -30.18
N ALA A 371 26.63 -4.18 -30.69
CA ALA A 371 27.02 -5.57 -30.50
C ALA A 371 27.33 -5.92 -29.03
N LYS A 372 27.89 -4.98 -28.26
CA LYS A 372 28.06 -5.14 -26.81
C LYS A 372 26.70 -5.21 -26.11
N TYR A 373 25.78 -4.32 -26.44
CA TYR A 373 24.44 -4.25 -25.83
C TYR A 373 23.51 -5.39 -26.22
N SER A 374 23.74 -6.09 -27.34
CA SER A 374 22.89 -7.23 -27.75
C SER A 374 23.05 -8.47 -26.85
N ARG A 375 24.07 -8.49 -25.99
CA ARG A 375 24.30 -9.57 -25.02
C ARG A 375 23.21 -9.56 -23.95
N LYS A 376 22.72 -10.75 -23.57
CA LYS A 376 21.68 -10.91 -22.54
C LYS A 376 22.00 -10.14 -21.25
N THR A 377 23.22 -10.30 -20.72
CA THR A 377 23.66 -9.65 -19.48
C THR A 377 23.71 -8.13 -19.58
N ALA A 378 24.08 -7.59 -20.75
CA ALA A 378 24.09 -6.15 -20.97
C ALA A 378 22.67 -5.56 -21.02
N LEU A 379 21.74 -6.24 -21.68
CA LEU A 379 20.31 -5.87 -21.68
C LEU A 379 19.72 -5.91 -20.26
N GLU A 380 20.01 -6.98 -19.53
CA GLU A 380 19.53 -7.17 -18.16
C GLU A 380 20.03 -6.06 -17.21
N ASN A 381 21.33 -5.78 -17.25
CA ASN A 381 21.94 -4.72 -16.47
C ASN A 381 21.37 -3.34 -16.84
N ALA A 382 21.20 -3.07 -18.14
CA ALA A 382 20.60 -1.82 -18.60
C ALA A 382 19.15 -1.67 -18.11
N LEU A 383 18.35 -2.74 -18.12
CA LEU A 383 16.98 -2.72 -17.57
C LEU A 383 16.96 -2.51 -16.06
N LYS A 384 17.85 -3.18 -15.31
CA LYS A 384 18.00 -2.98 -13.86
C LYS A 384 18.34 -1.52 -13.52
N LEU A 385 19.19 -0.87 -14.32
CA LEU A 385 19.49 0.56 -14.20
C LEU A 385 18.30 1.44 -14.62
N THR A 386 17.63 1.09 -15.73
CA THR A 386 16.45 1.83 -16.24
C THR A 386 15.33 1.88 -15.20
N ALA A 387 15.12 0.79 -14.46
CA ALA A 387 14.12 0.69 -13.41
C ALA A 387 14.30 1.73 -12.27
N SER A 388 15.49 2.31 -12.14
CA SER A 388 15.81 3.35 -11.14
C SER A 388 15.80 4.78 -11.67
N GLU A 389 15.52 4.97 -12.98
CA GLU A 389 15.40 6.31 -13.56
C GLU A 389 14.12 6.99 -13.03
N LEU A 390 14.20 8.29 -12.74
CA LEU A 390 13.10 9.03 -12.09
C LEU A 390 11.82 9.03 -12.94
N ASP A 391 11.94 9.20 -14.26
CA ASP A 391 10.78 9.20 -15.17
C ASP A 391 10.16 7.81 -15.40
N ILE A 392 10.82 6.75 -14.92
CA ILE A 392 10.35 5.37 -14.99
C ILE A 392 9.69 4.94 -13.67
N THR A 393 10.22 5.42 -12.55
CA THR A 393 9.82 4.95 -11.21
C THR A 393 8.48 5.55 -10.80
N VAL A 394 7.56 4.70 -10.34
CA VAL A 394 6.25 5.10 -9.80
C VAL A 394 5.96 4.31 -8.53
N LEU A 395 5.48 4.97 -7.49
CA LEU A 395 5.11 4.35 -6.22
C LEU A 395 3.76 3.63 -6.33
N PRO A 396 3.53 2.54 -5.56
CA PRO A 396 2.23 1.85 -5.53
C PRO A 396 1.03 2.77 -5.25
N THR A 397 1.22 3.83 -4.46
CA THR A 397 0.15 4.77 -4.06
C THR A 397 -0.23 5.77 -5.14
N GLU A 398 0.56 5.90 -6.21
CA GLU A 398 0.26 6.81 -7.33
C GLU A 398 -0.65 6.13 -8.37
N TRP A 399 -0.76 4.80 -8.34
CA TRP A 399 -1.62 4.02 -9.23
C TRP A 399 -3.08 4.06 -8.78
N ASP A 400 -4.00 4.26 -9.73
CA ASP A 400 -5.44 4.37 -9.47
C ASP A 400 -5.79 5.40 -8.38
N ALA A 401 -4.98 6.47 -8.25
CA ALA A 401 -5.01 7.37 -7.11
C ALA A 401 -6.24 8.30 -7.07
N ASP A 402 -6.83 8.65 -8.22
CA ASP A 402 -8.05 9.45 -8.25
C ASP A 402 -9.30 8.53 -8.23
N PRO A 403 -10.07 8.52 -7.11
CA PRO A 403 -11.22 7.62 -6.96
C PRO A 403 -12.41 8.00 -7.86
N TYR A 404 -12.40 9.18 -8.49
CA TYR A 404 -13.49 9.66 -9.35
C TYR A 404 -13.24 9.40 -10.84
N LEU A 405 -12.03 9.01 -11.23
CA LEU A 405 -11.76 8.64 -12.62
C LEU A 405 -12.27 7.23 -12.88
N LEU A 406 -13.17 7.08 -13.84
CA LEU A 406 -13.70 5.79 -14.29
C LEU A 406 -13.22 5.55 -15.72
N ASN A 407 -12.30 4.61 -15.89
CA ASN A 407 -11.71 4.34 -17.19
C ASN A 407 -12.57 3.36 -18.01
N CYS A 408 -12.97 3.79 -19.19
CA CYS A 408 -13.85 3.09 -20.13
C CYS A 408 -13.06 2.66 -21.38
N SER A 409 -13.64 1.91 -22.32
CA SER A 409 -12.88 1.55 -23.54
C SER A 409 -12.74 2.69 -24.57
N ASN A 410 -13.52 3.76 -24.41
CA ASN A 410 -13.53 4.94 -25.30
C ASN A 410 -12.95 6.21 -24.66
N GLY A 411 -12.32 6.10 -23.48
CA GLY A 411 -11.77 7.22 -22.74
C GLY A 411 -11.95 7.07 -21.23
N THR A 412 -11.59 8.13 -20.49
CA THR A 412 -11.77 8.20 -19.04
C THR A 412 -12.88 9.18 -18.71
N VAL A 413 -13.86 8.76 -17.92
CA VAL A 413 -14.94 9.61 -17.42
C VAL A 413 -14.53 10.17 -16.06
N ASP A 414 -14.61 11.49 -15.88
CA ASP A 414 -14.57 12.08 -14.53
C ASP A 414 -15.98 12.05 -13.92
N LEU A 415 -16.18 11.25 -12.89
CA LEU A 415 -17.50 11.07 -12.26
C LEU A 415 -18.01 12.35 -11.55
N ARG A 416 -17.16 13.37 -11.35
CA ARG A 416 -17.58 14.63 -10.74
C ARG A 416 -18.47 15.47 -11.65
N ASP A 417 -18.26 15.38 -12.96
CA ASP A 417 -19.01 16.14 -13.96
C ASP A 417 -19.56 15.29 -15.11
N GLY A 418 -19.25 13.99 -15.13
CA GLY A 418 -19.71 13.01 -16.10
C GLY A 418 -19.06 13.12 -17.46
N LYS A 419 -18.02 13.96 -17.62
CA LYS A 419 -17.42 14.20 -18.93
C LYS A 419 -16.42 13.10 -19.29
N LEU A 420 -16.59 12.57 -20.49
CA LEU A 420 -15.63 11.69 -21.15
C LEU A 420 -14.48 12.51 -21.73
N ARG A 421 -13.25 12.09 -21.48
CA ARG A 421 -12.03 12.62 -22.11
C ARG A 421 -11.15 11.50 -22.64
N GLU A 422 -10.21 11.84 -23.51
CA GLU A 422 -9.18 10.90 -23.96
C GLU A 422 -8.37 10.33 -22.78
N HIS A 423 -7.91 9.10 -22.96
CA HIS A 423 -7.03 8.44 -22.00
C HIS A 423 -5.72 9.22 -21.83
N ARG A 424 -5.29 9.40 -20.58
CA ARG A 424 -4.00 10.00 -20.28
C ARG A 424 -3.14 9.04 -19.48
N LYS A 425 -1.91 8.85 -19.95
CA LYS A 425 -0.93 7.96 -19.32
C LYS A 425 -0.57 8.44 -17.90
N ASP A 426 -0.60 9.75 -17.71
CA ASP A 426 -0.32 10.42 -16.44
C ASP A 426 -1.41 10.19 -15.38
N ASP A 427 -2.60 9.69 -15.75
CA ASP A 427 -3.62 9.31 -14.76
C ASP A 427 -3.26 8.03 -13.99
N LEU A 428 -2.27 7.26 -14.48
CA LEU A 428 -1.78 6.03 -13.84
C LEU A 428 -2.90 5.03 -13.48
N ILE A 429 -3.92 4.92 -14.33
CA ILE A 429 -5.04 4.01 -14.13
C ILE A 429 -4.68 2.60 -14.60
N THR A 430 -4.91 1.59 -13.77
CA THR A 430 -4.67 0.17 -14.10
C THR A 430 -5.94 -0.61 -14.42
N LYS A 431 -7.11 -0.06 -14.09
CA LYS A 431 -8.42 -0.70 -14.23
C LYS A 431 -9.20 -0.18 -15.43
N SER A 432 -10.06 -1.01 -16.01
CA SER A 432 -10.96 -0.61 -17.09
C SER A 432 -12.32 -1.28 -16.96
N THR A 433 -13.39 -0.57 -17.34
CA THR A 433 -14.71 -1.18 -17.53
C THR A 433 -14.74 -2.11 -18.73
N LYS A 434 -13.81 -1.94 -19.69
CA LYS A 434 -13.78 -2.61 -21.01
C LYS A 434 -14.99 -2.31 -21.90
N ILE A 435 -15.85 -1.40 -21.47
CA ILE A 435 -17.09 -1.00 -22.14
C ILE A 435 -17.02 0.49 -22.45
N ALA A 436 -17.50 0.88 -23.62
CA ALA A 436 -17.56 2.28 -24.00
C ALA A 436 -18.70 2.96 -23.24
N ALA A 437 -18.44 4.09 -22.59
CA ALA A 437 -19.49 4.86 -21.94
C ALA A 437 -20.38 5.55 -22.99
N GLY A 438 -21.69 5.49 -22.77
CA GLY A 438 -22.70 6.14 -23.60
C GLY A 438 -23.66 5.17 -24.29
N GLY A 439 -24.61 5.72 -25.05
CA GLY A 439 -25.70 4.96 -25.65
C GLY A 439 -26.96 4.90 -24.77
N ASP A 440 -28.00 4.25 -25.27
CA ASP A 440 -29.26 4.07 -24.55
C ASP A 440 -29.40 2.62 -24.06
N ALA A 441 -30.17 2.43 -22.99
CA ALA A 441 -30.47 1.12 -22.42
C ALA A 441 -31.96 0.99 -22.11
N PRO A 442 -32.84 0.99 -23.12
CA PRO A 442 -34.28 0.95 -22.91
C PRO A 442 -34.74 -0.36 -22.29
N ARG A 443 -34.10 -1.50 -22.60
CA ARG A 443 -34.44 -2.78 -21.97
C ARG A 443 -33.97 -2.81 -20.53
N TRP A 444 -32.82 -2.21 -20.22
CA TRP A 444 -32.39 -2.02 -18.84
C TRP A 444 -33.41 -1.23 -18.02
N ARG A 445 -33.86 -0.08 -18.53
CA ARG A 445 -34.87 0.75 -17.84
C ARG A 445 -36.20 0.01 -17.66
N ALA A 446 -36.66 -0.71 -18.68
CA ALA A 446 -37.88 -1.53 -18.61
C ALA A 446 -37.72 -2.67 -17.59
N PHE A 447 -36.57 -3.34 -17.58
CA PHE A 447 -36.24 -4.38 -16.61
C PHE A 447 -36.23 -3.84 -15.18
N LEU A 448 -35.62 -2.67 -14.93
CA LEU A 448 -35.63 -2.02 -13.61
C LEU A 448 -37.06 -1.70 -13.15
N ALA A 449 -37.89 -1.14 -14.02
CA ALA A 449 -39.30 -0.86 -13.72
C ALA A 449 -40.10 -2.12 -13.38
N GLN A 450 -39.74 -3.27 -13.97
CA GLN A 450 -40.37 -4.55 -13.69
C GLN A 450 -39.95 -5.11 -12.31
N ILE A 451 -38.65 -5.08 -11.97
CA ILE A 451 -38.14 -5.71 -10.74
C ILE A 451 -38.29 -4.83 -9.50
N ILE A 452 -38.31 -3.51 -9.68
CA ILE A 452 -38.53 -2.51 -8.63
C ILE A 452 -39.61 -1.54 -9.16
N PRO A 453 -40.91 -1.79 -8.89
CA PRO A 453 -42.00 -0.96 -9.40
C PRO A 453 -42.06 0.44 -8.79
N ASP A 454 -41.55 0.59 -7.57
CA ASP A 454 -41.48 1.87 -6.86
C ASP A 454 -40.41 2.79 -7.49
N PRO A 455 -40.78 3.97 -8.04
CA PRO A 455 -39.83 4.90 -8.64
C PRO A 455 -38.78 5.41 -7.66
N ASP A 456 -39.14 5.69 -6.41
CA ASP A 456 -38.22 6.28 -5.43
C ASP A 456 -37.12 5.28 -5.05
N VAL A 457 -37.48 3.99 -4.98
CA VAL A 457 -36.52 2.90 -4.77
C VAL A 457 -35.63 2.70 -5.99
N ARG A 458 -36.14 2.88 -7.23
CA ARG A 458 -35.31 2.84 -8.44
C ARG A 458 -34.29 3.97 -8.50
N ASP A 459 -34.72 5.19 -8.16
CA ASP A 459 -33.85 6.37 -8.16
C ASP A 459 -32.78 6.24 -7.06
N TYR A 460 -33.15 5.73 -5.89
CA TYR A 460 -32.17 5.35 -4.86
C TYR A 460 -31.19 4.29 -5.37
N LEU A 461 -31.67 3.25 -6.06
CA LEU A 461 -30.83 2.18 -6.59
C LEU A 461 -29.82 2.72 -7.60
N GLN A 462 -30.22 3.68 -8.44
CA GLN A 462 -29.33 4.36 -9.37
C GLN A 462 -28.23 5.13 -8.64
N ARG A 463 -28.59 5.95 -7.64
CA ARG A 463 -27.63 6.68 -6.79
C ARG A 463 -26.69 5.73 -6.05
N ALA A 464 -27.21 4.63 -5.50
CA ALA A 464 -26.42 3.64 -4.75
C ALA A 464 -25.40 2.92 -5.63
N VAL A 465 -25.78 2.53 -6.85
CA VAL A 465 -24.85 1.91 -7.81
C VAL A 465 -23.85 2.93 -8.34
N GLY A 466 -24.29 4.16 -8.63
CA GLY A 466 -23.43 5.26 -9.04
C GLY A 466 -22.37 5.62 -8.00
N TYR A 467 -22.77 5.76 -6.74
CA TYR A 467 -21.86 5.88 -5.59
C TYR A 467 -20.86 4.72 -5.55
N SER A 468 -21.31 3.49 -5.80
CA SER A 468 -20.46 2.31 -5.82
C SER A 468 -19.43 2.29 -6.97
N ALA A 469 -19.55 3.19 -7.96
CA ALA A 469 -18.54 3.38 -9.01
C ALA A 469 -17.44 4.38 -8.60
N ILE A 470 -17.63 5.11 -7.49
CA ILE A 470 -16.65 6.03 -6.90
C ILE A 470 -15.77 5.22 -5.93
N GLY A 471 -14.45 5.36 -6.05
CA GLY A 471 -13.47 4.59 -5.30
C GLY A 471 -13.18 5.08 -3.88
N ILE A 472 -14.13 5.71 -3.20
CA ILE A 472 -13.97 6.19 -1.82
C ILE A 472 -15.19 5.81 -0.97
N VAL A 473 -14.94 5.45 0.29
CA VAL A 473 -16.00 5.12 1.25
C VAL A 473 -16.37 6.34 2.08
N THR A 474 -17.59 6.86 1.87
CA THR A 474 -18.12 8.03 2.61
C THR A 474 -19.41 7.73 3.38
N GLU A 475 -20.27 6.87 2.85
CA GLU A 475 -21.60 6.60 3.43
C GLU A 475 -21.59 5.53 4.54
N HIS A 476 -20.56 4.69 4.54
CA HIS A 476 -20.39 3.58 5.48
C HIS A 476 -21.59 2.62 5.51
N VAL A 477 -22.13 2.27 4.34
CA VAL A 477 -23.34 1.44 4.19
C VAL A 477 -23.05 0.05 3.61
N LEU A 478 -23.89 -0.91 3.99
CA LEU A 478 -24.08 -2.22 3.38
C LEU A 478 -25.48 -2.27 2.78
N HIS A 479 -25.55 -2.43 1.47
CA HIS A 479 -26.80 -2.66 0.74
C HIS A 479 -27.14 -4.15 0.77
N ILE A 480 -28.32 -4.50 1.26
CA ILE A 480 -28.81 -5.88 1.30
C ILE A 480 -29.97 -5.99 0.31
N ALA A 481 -29.74 -6.62 -0.83
CA ALA A 481 -30.78 -6.93 -1.80
C ALA A 481 -31.47 -8.24 -1.43
N TRP A 482 -32.69 -8.15 -0.91
CA TRP A 482 -33.45 -9.26 -0.35
C TRP A 482 -34.68 -9.62 -1.19
N GLY A 483 -34.97 -10.91 -1.38
CA GLY A 483 -36.23 -11.37 -1.98
C GLY A 483 -36.29 -12.88 -2.23
N GLY A 484 -37.49 -13.47 -2.32
CA GLY A 484 -37.74 -14.92 -2.35
C GLY A 484 -37.41 -15.68 -3.65
N GLY A 485 -36.37 -15.29 -4.38
CA GLY A 485 -35.99 -15.88 -5.67
C GLY A 485 -36.89 -15.47 -6.86
N ALA A 486 -36.42 -15.70 -8.09
CA ALA A 486 -37.12 -15.32 -9.33
C ALA A 486 -37.52 -13.83 -9.44
N ASN A 487 -36.76 -12.94 -8.80
CA ASN A 487 -37.01 -11.49 -8.70
C ASN A 487 -36.11 -10.63 -9.63
N GLY A 488 -35.25 -11.27 -10.43
CA GLY A 488 -34.29 -10.56 -11.28
C GLY A 488 -33.01 -10.06 -10.58
N LYS A 489 -32.82 -10.27 -9.27
CA LYS A 489 -31.61 -9.85 -8.52
C LYS A 489 -30.30 -10.26 -9.20
N SER A 490 -30.17 -11.54 -9.56
CA SER A 490 -28.94 -12.04 -10.20
C SER A 490 -28.70 -11.39 -11.57
N VAL A 491 -29.75 -11.15 -12.35
CA VAL A 491 -29.63 -10.49 -13.67
C VAL A 491 -29.20 -9.04 -13.50
N PHE A 492 -29.78 -8.33 -12.51
CA PHE A 492 -29.39 -6.96 -12.14
C PHE A 492 -27.90 -6.88 -11.79
N PHE A 493 -27.43 -7.67 -10.82
CA PHE A 493 -26.03 -7.62 -10.40
C PHE A 493 -25.06 -8.09 -11.48
N ASN A 494 -25.43 -9.07 -12.31
CA ASN A 494 -24.61 -9.51 -13.43
C ASN A 494 -24.45 -8.41 -14.49
N ALA A 495 -25.49 -7.61 -14.73
CA ALA A 495 -25.41 -6.47 -15.65
C ALA A 495 -24.50 -5.36 -15.11
N ILE A 496 -24.63 -5.01 -13.83
CA ILE A 496 -23.78 -3.99 -13.17
C ILE A 496 -22.31 -4.42 -13.12
N THR A 497 -22.04 -5.63 -12.64
CA THR A 497 -20.66 -6.15 -12.57
C THR A 497 -20.01 -6.25 -13.94
N HIS A 498 -20.78 -6.61 -14.98
CA HIS A 498 -20.29 -6.59 -16.36
C HIS A 498 -19.99 -5.17 -16.85
N ALA A 499 -20.88 -4.20 -16.61
CA ALA A 499 -20.70 -2.82 -17.03
C ALA A 499 -19.51 -2.13 -16.34
N LEU A 500 -19.22 -2.49 -15.09
CA LEU A 500 -18.09 -1.93 -14.32
C LEU A 500 -16.75 -2.64 -14.57
N GLY A 501 -16.72 -3.81 -15.20
CA GLY A 501 -15.49 -4.53 -15.52
C GLY A 501 -14.56 -4.74 -14.32
N ASP A 502 -13.31 -4.30 -14.43
CA ASP A 502 -12.27 -4.51 -13.39
C ASP A 502 -12.50 -3.71 -12.09
N TYR A 503 -13.50 -2.83 -12.07
CA TYR A 503 -13.93 -2.09 -10.88
C TYR A 503 -14.95 -2.86 -10.02
N ALA A 504 -15.51 -3.98 -10.52
CA ALA A 504 -16.46 -4.81 -9.79
C ALA A 504 -15.92 -6.22 -9.55
N SER A 505 -16.21 -6.79 -8.39
CA SER A 505 -15.87 -8.18 -8.08
C SER A 505 -16.91 -8.83 -7.18
N THR A 506 -17.13 -10.13 -7.40
CA THR A 506 -17.82 -10.98 -6.44
C THR A 506 -16.85 -11.35 -5.32
N VAL A 507 -17.33 -11.33 -4.08
CA VAL A 507 -16.60 -11.75 -2.88
C VAL A 507 -17.40 -12.85 -2.16
N PRO A 508 -16.73 -13.79 -1.47
CA PRO A 508 -17.42 -14.80 -0.68
C PRO A 508 -18.32 -14.16 0.39
N GLY A 509 -19.55 -14.66 0.55
CA GLY A 509 -20.46 -14.23 1.64
C GLY A 509 -19.88 -14.42 3.04
N THR A 510 -18.91 -15.35 3.17
CA THR A 510 -18.15 -15.56 4.41
C THR A 510 -17.37 -14.34 4.90
N LEU A 511 -17.14 -13.37 4.01
CA LEU A 511 -16.58 -12.06 4.35
C LEU A 511 -17.47 -11.26 5.30
N LEU A 512 -18.80 -11.43 5.22
CA LEU A 512 -19.78 -10.75 6.08
C LEU A 512 -20.35 -11.67 7.16
N VAL A 513 -20.43 -12.96 6.85
CA VAL A 513 -21.16 -13.98 7.61
C VAL A 513 -20.21 -15.09 8.05
N SER A 514 -19.98 -15.29 9.35
CA SER A 514 -18.99 -16.27 9.82
C SER A 514 -19.53 -17.22 10.89
N ASP A 515 -19.21 -18.51 10.76
CA ASP A 515 -19.52 -19.56 11.75
C ASP A 515 -18.47 -19.69 12.86
N GLY A 516 -17.61 -18.67 13.04
CA GLY A 516 -16.61 -18.66 14.12
C GLY A 516 -15.19 -19.04 13.72
N LEU A 517 -14.85 -19.03 12.43
CA LEU A 517 -13.48 -19.19 11.93
C LEU A 517 -12.83 -17.85 11.53
N ARG A 518 -11.49 -17.90 11.54
CA ARG A 518 -10.50 -16.81 11.49
C ARG A 518 -10.81 -15.72 10.47
N GLU A 519 -10.42 -14.49 10.80
CA GLU A 519 -10.21 -13.41 9.83
C GLU A 519 -9.58 -14.00 8.56
N HIS A 520 -10.12 -13.64 7.40
CA HIS A 520 -9.60 -14.06 6.10
C HIS A 520 -8.85 -12.89 5.44
N PRO A 521 -7.63 -12.51 5.88
CA PRO A 521 -6.80 -11.51 5.22
C PRO A 521 -6.67 -11.68 3.70
N THR A 522 -6.78 -12.91 3.20
CA THR A 522 -6.77 -13.22 1.76
C THR A 522 -8.05 -12.76 1.05
N VAL A 523 -9.21 -12.91 1.69
CA VAL A 523 -10.49 -12.42 1.14
C VAL A 523 -10.55 -10.90 1.27
N ILE A 524 -10.03 -10.31 2.35
CA ILE A 524 -9.91 -8.85 2.45
C ILE A 524 -9.00 -8.32 1.33
N ALA A 525 -7.94 -9.05 0.95
CA ALA A 525 -7.05 -8.63 -0.14
C ALA A 525 -7.77 -8.51 -1.50
N SER A 526 -8.89 -9.21 -1.72
CA SER A 526 -9.66 -9.08 -2.97
C SER A 526 -10.46 -7.79 -3.05
N LEU A 527 -10.64 -7.07 -1.95
CA LEU A 527 -11.33 -5.78 -1.91
C LEU A 527 -10.42 -4.63 -2.39
N HIS A 528 -9.11 -4.85 -2.48
CA HIS A 528 -8.19 -3.80 -2.87
C HIS A 528 -8.42 -3.33 -4.31
N GLY A 529 -8.72 -2.04 -4.44
CA GLY A 529 -8.96 -1.38 -5.74
C GLY A 529 -10.28 -1.77 -6.40
N ILE A 530 -11.13 -2.57 -5.74
CA ILE A 530 -12.50 -2.83 -6.20
C ILE A 530 -13.40 -1.70 -5.71
N ARG A 531 -14.35 -1.27 -6.52
CA ARG A 531 -15.33 -0.22 -6.17
C ARG A 531 -16.72 -0.80 -5.88
N PHE A 532 -17.12 -1.83 -6.63
CA PHE A 532 -18.37 -2.56 -6.40
C PHE A 532 -18.08 -3.99 -5.93
N ALA A 533 -18.31 -4.28 -4.65
CA ALA A 533 -18.06 -5.59 -4.05
C ALA A 533 -19.37 -6.32 -3.76
N LEU A 534 -19.65 -7.39 -4.53
CA LEU A 534 -20.86 -8.20 -4.40
C LEU A 534 -20.60 -9.46 -3.58
N ALA A 535 -21.14 -9.51 -2.37
CA ALA A 535 -21.22 -10.74 -1.60
C ALA A 535 -22.44 -11.56 -2.05
N SER A 536 -22.18 -12.79 -2.50
CA SER A 536 -23.22 -13.78 -2.78
C SER A 536 -23.24 -14.87 -1.71
N GLU A 537 -24.45 -15.31 -1.36
CA GLU A 537 -24.76 -16.41 -0.45
C GLU A 537 -24.60 -16.11 1.05
N THR A 538 -25.69 -16.31 1.77
CA THR A 538 -25.71 -16.60 3.20
C THR A 538 -26.37 -17.95 3.35
N GLU A 539 -25.79 -18.87 4.12
CA GLU A 539 -26.54 -20.00 4.66
C GLU A 539 -27.76 -19.47 5.43
N GLU A 540 -28.83 -20.26 5.54
CA GLU A 540 -30.12 -19.85 6.12
C GLU A 540 -29.97 -19.25 7.54
N ASP A 541 -28.89 -19.61 8.25
CA ASP A 541 -28.54 -19.19 9.61
C ASP A 541 -27.31 -18.26 9.70
N GLY A 542 -26.89 -17.68 8.58
CA GLY A 542 -25.73 -16.82 8.49
C GLY A 542 -25.78 -15.60 9.42
N ARG A 543 -24.82 -15.50 10.35
CA ARG A 543 -24.73 -14.36 11.30
C ARG A 543 -23.73 -13.29 10.89
N VAL A 544 -24.21 -12.05 10.82
CA VAL A 544 -23.38 -10.85 10.62
C VAL A 544 -22.90 -10.31 11.96
N ARG A 545 -21.60 -10.01 12.08
CA ARG A 545 -21.00 -9.41 13.29
C ARG A 545 -20.85 -7.91 13.12
N ALA A 546 -21.26 -7.11 14.11
CA ALA A 546 -21.11 -5.66 14.04
C ALA A 546 -19.66 -5.20 13.88
N ALA A 547 -18.69 -5.85 14.53
CA ALA A 547 -17.28 -5.48 14.42
C ALA A 547 -16.78 -5.63 12.97
N GLN A 548 -17.11 -6.75 12.34
CA GLN A 548 -16.72 -7.06 10.97
C GLN A 548 -17.43 -6.14 9.96
N LEU A 549 -18.74 -5.90 10.14
CA LEU A 549 -19.47 -4.93 9.32
C LEU A 549 -18.85 -3.53 9.44
N LYS A 550 -18.58 -3.06 10.66
CA LYS A 550 -17.97 -1.75 10.92
C LYS A 550 -16.59 -1.62 10.28
N GLN A 551 -15.80 -2.69 10.32
CA GLN A 551 -14.48 -2.73 9.69
C GLN A 551 -14.58 -2.66 8.17
N LEU A 552 -15.46 -3.46 7.56
CA LEU A 552 -15.55 -3.59 6.11
C LEU A 552 -16.30 -2.44 5.42
N THR A 553 -17.26 -1.83 6.10
CA THR A 553 -17.98 -0.64 5.62
C THR A 553 -17.36 0.67 6.12
N GLY A 554 -16.36 0.62 6.99
CA GLY A 554 -15.69 1.81 7.50
C GLY A 554 -14.72 2.39 6.47
N GLY A 555 -14.25 3.62 6.74
CA GLY A 555 -13.13 4.23 6.02
C GLY A 555 -11.76 3.91 6.60
N ASP A 556 -11.68 3.13 7.68
CA ASP A 556 -10.41 2.77 8.33
C ASP A 556 -9.59 1.82 7.45
N THR A 557 -8.26 1.95 7.51
CA THR A 557 -7.34 1.12 6.72
C THR A 557 -7.54 -0.38 6.99
N LEU A 558 -7.70 -1.16 5.93
CA LEU A 558 -7.82 -2.62 5.99
C LEU A 558 -6.45 -3.26 5.87
N THR A 559 -6.18 -4.25 6.73
CA THR A 559 -4.96 -5.06 6.66
C THR A 559 -5.27 -6.40 6.02
N ALA A 560 -4.50 -6.75 5.00
CA ALA A 560 -4.70 -7.93 4.18
C ALA A 560 -3.38 -8.61 3.84
N ARG A 561 -3.45 -9.86 3.34
CA ARG A 561 -2.29 -10.54 2.75
C ARG A 561 -2.78 -11.50 1.67
N ARG A 562 -2.09 -11.58 0.54
CA ARG A 562 -2.33 -12.68 -0.40
C ARG A 562 -1.61 -13.94 0.06
N MET A 563 -1.94 -15.07 -0.55
CA MET A 563 -1.33 -16.34 -0.17
C MET A 563 0.17 -16.31 -0.49
N ARG A 564 1.01 -16.55 0.53
CA ARG A 564 2.49 -16.49 0.45
C ARG A 564 3.07 -15.08 0.24
N GLU A 565 2.28 -14.04 0.47
CA GLU A 565 2.74 -12.64 0.50
C GLU A 565 2.75 -12.10 1.94
N ASP A 566 3.50 -11.01 2.15
CA ASP A 566 3.49 -10.27 3.41
C ASP A 566 2.16 -9.52 3.62
N PHE A 567 1.90 -9.17 4.88
CA PHE A 567 0.78 -8.28 5.20
C PHE A 567 1.04 -6.87 4.69
N TRP A 568 -0.02 -6.25 4.22
CA TRP A 568 -0.02 -4.87 3.79
C TRP A 568 -1.38 -4.24 4.10
N SER A 569 -1.42 -2.92 4.08
CA SER A 569 -2.60 -2.17 4.48
C SER A 569 -3.01 -1.21 3.37
N PHE A 570 -4.31 -1.04 3.15
CA PHE A 570 -4.87 -0.16 2.15
C PHE A 570 -6.16 0.52 2.61
N GLU A 571 -6.44 1.67 2.03
CA GLU A 571 -7.69 2.39 2.26
C GLU A 571 -8.85 1.73 1.51
N PRO A 572 -10.02 1.51 2.15
CA PRO A 572 -11.19 0.97 1.49
C PRO A 572 -11.66 1.84 0.33
N SER A 573 -11.81 1.25 -0.85
CA SER A 573 -12.38 1.90 -2.04
C SER A 573 -13.71 1.31 -2.49
N HIS A 574 -14.22 0.30 -1.78
CA HIS A 574 -15.34 -0.53 -2.19
C HIS A 574 -16.64 -0.20 -1.45
N THR A 575 -17.77 -0.28 -2.15
CA THR A 575 -19.11 -0.35 -1.56
C THR A 575 -19.59 -1.79 -1.55
N LEU A 576 -20.08 -2.25 -0.39
CA LEU A 576 -20.53 -3.62 -0.19
C LEU A 576 -22.01 -3.80 -0.52
N TRP A 577 -22.27 -4.84 -1.29
CA TRP A 577 -23.60 -5.31 -1.64
C TRP A 577 -23.73 -6.77 -1.21
N LEU A 578 -24.83 -7.12 -0.55
CA LEU A 578 -25.18 -8.48 -0.20
C LEU A 578 -26.42 -8.89 -0.98
N GLN A 579 -26.30 -9.90 -1.83
CA GLN A 579 -27.43 -10.55 -2.47
C GLN A 579 -27.84 -11.78 -1.66
N THR A 580 -29.06 -11.79 -1.13
CA THR A 580 -29.58 -12.93 -0.36
C THR A 580 -31.08 -13.15 -0.52
N ASN A 581 -31.52 -14.37 -0.25
CA ASN A 581 -32.94 -14.72 -0.14
C ASN A 581 -33.43 -14.68 1.31
N HIS A 582 -32.53 -14.88 2.28
CA HIS A 582 -32.83 -14.88 3.71
C HIS A 582 -32.13 -13.71 4.38
N LYS A 583 -32.85 -12.94 5.20
CA LYS A 583 -32.25 -11.82 5.92
C LYS A 583 -31.20 -12.37 6.90
N PRO A 584 -29.95 -11.85 6.92
CA PRO A 584 -28.93 -12.38 7.81
C PRO A 584 -29.34 -12.23 9.28
N GLN A 585 -28.92 -13.15 10.16
CA GLN A 585 -29.20 -13.00 11.58
C GLN A 585 -28.21 -12.03 12.25
N THR A 586 -28.67 -11.27 13.24
CA THR A 586 -27.79 -10.44 14.07
C THR A 586 -28.30 -10.34 15.51
N ARG A 587 -27.38 -10.23 16.48
CA ARG A 587 -27.70 -9.96 17.89
C ARG A 587 -27.60 -8.49 18.28
N GLU A 588 -27.30 -7.67 17.28
CA GLU A 588 -26.93 -6.27 17.44
C GLU A 588 -28.18 -5.41 17.40
N ALA A 589 -28.50 -4.78 18.53
CA ALA A 589 -29.60 -3.81 18.63
C ALA A 589 -29.09 -2.36 18.51
N THR A 590 -27.81 -2.15 18.21
CA THR A 590 -27.20 -0.81 18.31
C THR A 590 -27.52 0.04 17.08
N HIS A 591 -27.89 1.31 17.32
CA HIS A 591 -28.09 2.30 16.26
C HIS A 591 -26.90 2.39 15.29
N GLY A 592 -25.67 2.24 15.82
CA GLY A 592 -24.47 2.24 15.00
C GLY A 592 -24.38 1.09 14.00
N PHE A 593 -24.99 -0.07 14.26
CA PHE A 593 -25.08 -1.17 13.30
C PHE A 593 -26.15 -0.84 12.24
N TRP A 594 -27.38 -0.56 12.68
CA TRP A 594 -28.53 -0.39 11.81
C TRP A 594 -28.45 0.83 10.89
N ARG A 595 -27.79 1.91 11.31
CA ARG A 595 -27.53 3.06 10.42
C ARG A 595 -26.70 2.71 9.18
N ARG A 596 -25.94 1.61 9.21
CA ARG A 596 -25.12 1.11 8.09
C ARG A 596 -25.89 0.14 7.19
N VAL A 597 -27.03 -0.38 7.62
CA VAL A 597 -27.79 -1.36 6.86
C VAL A 597 -28.80 -0.63 5.97
N ARG A 598 -28.91 -1.05 4.71
CA ARG A 598 -29.93 -0.62 3.77
C ARG A 598 -30.58 -1.85 3.17
N LEU A 599 -31.75 -2.24 3.68
CA LEU A 599 -32.49 -3.38 3.14
C LEU A 599 -33.31 -2.94 1.93
N ILE A 600 -32.98 -3.49 0.76
CA ILE A 600 -33.64 -3.19 -0.52
C ILE A 600 -34.55 -4.39 -0.87
N PRO A 601 -35.89 -4.21 -0.81
CA PRO A 601 -36.83 -5.28 -1.06
C PRO A 601 -37.05 -5.52 -2.58
N PHE A 602 -36.68 -6.70 -3.06
CA PHE A 602 -37.03 -7.22 -4.39
C PHE A 602 -38.23 -8.16 -4.25
N THR A 603 -39.42 -7.59 -4.07
CA THR A 603 -40.66 -8.31 -3.71
C THR A 603 -41.43 -8.84 -4.92
N VAL A 604 -41.06 -8.45 -6.14
CA VAL A 604 -41.69 -8.96 -7.36
C VAL A 604 -41.23 -10.39 -7.62
N THR A 605 -42.18 -11.27 -7.92
CA THR A 605 -41.93 -12.63 -8.44
C THR A 605 -42.26 -12.65 -9.92
N ILE A 606 -41.27 -12.91 -10.77
CA ILE A 606 -41.47 -12.97 -12.22
C ILE A 606 -41.97 -14.38 -12.59
N PRO A 607 -43.20 -14.54 -13.11
CA PRO A 607 -43.73 -15.83 -13.54
C PRO A 607 -42.85 -16.48 -14.60
N SER A 608 -42.76 -17.81 -14.60
CA SER A 608 -41.88 -18.55 -15.52
C SER A 608 -42.18 -18.28 -17.00
N GLU A 609 -43.44 -17.96 -17.35
CA GLU A 609 -43.84 -17.63 -18.72
C GLU A 609 -43.33 -16.25 -19.17
N GLN A 610 -43.07 -15.35 -18.22
CA GLN A 610 -42.55 -13.99 -18.47
C GLN A 610 -41.01 -13.93 -18.35
N GLN A 611 -40.36 -15.03 -17.97
CA GLN A 611 -38.91 -15.08 -17.83
C GLN A 611 -38.23 -15.19 -19.21
N ASP A 612 -37.63 -14.10 -19.64
CA ASP A 612 -36.77 -14.06 -20.82
C ASP A 612 -35.41 -14.69 -20.51
N LYS A 613 -35.21 -15.93 -20.97
CA LYS A 613 -33.97 -16.70 -20.76
C LYS A 613 -32.73 -16.06 -21.37
N ASP A 614 -32.90 -15.19 -22.37
CA ASP A 614 -31.81 -14.50 -23.07
C ASP A 614 -31.62 -13.04 -22.58
N LEU A 615 -32.35 -12.64 -21.53
CA LEU A 615 -32.28 -11.27 -21.01
C LEU A 615 -30.84 -10.86 -20.65
N THR A 616 -30.03 -11.78 -20.12
CA THR A 616 -28.62 -11.49 -19.80
C THR A 616 -27.83 -11.11 -21.04
N GLY A 617 -28.01 -11.83 -22.16
CA GLY A 617 -27.34 -11.52 -23.43
C GLY A 617 -27.79 -10.17 -23.99
N LYS A 618 -29.09 -9.89 -23.93
CA LYS A 618 -29.69 -8.61 -24.37
C LYS A 618 -29.19 -7.42 -23.54
N LEU A 619 -29.09 -7.56 -22.22
CA LEU A 619 -28.56 -6.50 -21.36
C LEU A 619 -27.06 -6.27 -21.54
N ARG A 620 -26.28 -7.33 -21.84
CA ARG A 620 -24.86 -7.16 -22.23
C ARG A 620 -24.69 -6.35 -23.50
N ALA A 621 -25.61 -6.48 -24.46
CA ALA A 621 -25.59 -5.63 -25.67
C ALA A 621 -25.89 -4.16 -25.36
N GLU A 622 -26.57 -3.85 -24.26
CA GLU A 622 -26.86 -2.49 -23.77
C GLU A 622 -25.83 -2.02 -22.72
N ALA A 623 -24.71 -2.72 -22.53
CA ALA A 623 -23.75 -2.44 -21.45
C ALA A 623 -23.25 -0.99 -21.44
N GLY A 624 -23.07 -0.35 -22.60
CA GLY A 624 -22.68 1.07 -22.66
C GLY A 624 -23.73 2.02 -22.08
N GLY A 625 -25.01 1.78 -22.38
CA GLY A 625 -26.11 2.58 -21.83
C GLY A 625 -26.35 2.27 -20.35
N ILE A 626 -26.09 1.03 -19.90
CA ILE A 626 -26.08 0.68 -18.47
C ILE A 626 -24.93 1.41 -17.76
N LEU A 627 -23.74 1.46 -18.36
CA LEU A 627 -22.62 2.22 -17.82
C LEU A 627 -22.93 3.71 -17.74
N GLN A 628 -23.59 4.28 -18.75
CA GLN A 628 -24.09 5.66 -18.69
C GLN A 628 -25.09 5.86 -17.55
N TRP A 629 -26.02 4.92 -17.35
CA TRP A 629 -26.97 4.96 -16.22
C TRP A 629 -26.25 4.94 -14.87
N ILE A 630 -25.13 4.21 -14.73
CA ILE A 630 -24.28 4.22 -13.53
C ILE A 630 -23.60 5.59 -13.35
N ILE A 631 -23.05 6.17 -14.42
CA ILE A 631 -22.41 7.50 -14.39
C ILE A 631 -23.42 8.57 -13.97
N ASP A 632 -24.62 8.56 -14.57
CA ASP A 632 -25.70 9.47 -14.20
C ASP A 632 -26.09 9.31 -12.72
N GLY A 633 -26.09 8.07 -12.22
CA GLY A 633 -26.31 7.79 -10.80
C GLY A 633 -25.23 8.35 -9.88
N ALA A 634 -23.97 8.36 -10.32
CA ALA A 634 -22.87 8.96 -9.56
C ALA A 634 -23.04 10.47 -9.46
N LEU A 635 -23.47 11.13 -10.55
CA LEU A 635 -23.77 12.56 -10.56
C LEU A 635 -24.97 12.92 -9.67
N GLN A 636 -26.03 12.12 -9.73
CA GLN A 636 -27.18 12.27 -8.83
C GLN A 636 -26.75 12.12 -7.36
N TYR A 637 -25.94 11.11 -7.04
CA TYR A 637 -25.41 10.94 -5.69
C TYR A 637 -24.56 12.14 -5.23
N LEU A 638 -23.69 12.67 -6.09
CA LEU A 638 -22.86 13.83 -5.74
C LEU A 638 -23.67 15.11 -5.52
N THR A 639 -24.89 15.18 -6.07
CA THR A 639 -25.80 16.33 -5.92
C THR A 639 -26.74 16.15 -4.72
N ASP A 640 -27.36 14.99 -4.61
CA ASP A 640 -28.49 14.73 -3.72
C ASP A 640 -28.13 13.84 -2.51
N GLY A 641 -26.92 13.28 -2.48
CA GLY A 641 -26.48 12.31 -1.47
C GLY A 641 -27.15 10.94 -1.60
N LEU A 642 -26.99 10.08 -0.58
CA LEU A 642 -27.53 8.72 -0.54
C LEU A 642 -28.66 8.54 0.49
N GLU A 643 -29.58 9.51 0.56
CA GLU A 643 -30.71 9.42 1.48
C GLU A 643 -31.72 8.34 1.00
N PRO A 644 -32.08 7.35 1.86
CA PRO A 644 -32.97 6.26 1.49
C PRO A 644 -34.44 6.68 1.47
N PRO A 645 -35.24 6.19 0.51
CA PRO A 645 -36.69 6.41 0.47
C PRO A 645 -37.41 5.67 1.60
N GLU A 646 -38.65 6.08 1.88
CA GLU A 646 -39.47 5.54 2.97
C GLU A 646 -39.60 4.02 2.90
N ALA A 647 -39.76 3.44 1.70
CA ALA A 647 -39.84 1.99 1.54
C ALA A 647 -38.60 1.23 2.07
N ILE A 648 -37.39 1.77 1.86
CA ILE A 648 -36.13 1.17 2.37
C ILE A 648 -36.00 1.42 3.87
N VAL A 649 -36.38 2.61 4.35
CA VAL A 649 -36.37 2.94 5.79
C VAL A 649 -37.31 1.99 6.55
N ALA A 650 -38.54 1.82 6.06
CA ALA A 650 -39.54 0.94 6.63
C ALA A 650 -39.09 -0.52 6.62
N ALA A 651 -38.60 -1.03 5.47
CA ALA A 651 -38.11 -2.40 5.35
C ALA A 651 -36.91 -2.68 6.30
N THR A 652 -36.01 -1.71 6.43
CA THR A 652 -34.86 -1.82 7.35
C THR A 652 -35.31 -1.80 8.81
N ALA A 653 -36.30 -0.96 9.16
CA ALA A 653 -36.86 -0.89 10.51
C ALA A 653 -37.64 -2.17 10.89
N GLU A 654 -38.41 -2.74 9.95
CA GLU A 654 -39.08 -4.03 10.14
C GLU A 654 -38.06 -5.15 10.37
N TYR A 655 -37.02 -5.22 9.53
CA TYR A 655 -35.94 -6.18 9.73
C TYR A 655 -35.22 -5.97 11.07
N GLN A 656 -35.04 -4.73 11.53
CA GLN A 656 -34.50 -4.46 12.86
C GLN A 656 -35.40 -5.02 13.98
N GLN A 657 -36.72 -4.87 13.85
CA GLN A 657 -37.69 -5.39 14.81
C GLN A 657 -37.70 -6.92 14.83
N GLU A 658 -37.65 -7.58 13.66
CA GLU A 658 -37.57 -9.04 13.54
C GLU A 658 -36.33 -9.65 14.22
N GLN A 659 -35.25 -8.87 14.38
CA GLN A 659 -34.02 -9.31 15.03
C GLN A 659 -33.97 -8.96 16.53
N ASP A 660 -35.02 -8.35 17.07
CA ASP A 660 -35.08 -7.94 18.47
C ASP A 660 -35.53 -9.09 19.39
N GLU A 661 -34.63 -10.06 19.60
CA GLU A 661 -34.84 -11.19 20.52
C GLU A 661 -35.33 -10.76 21.92
N LEU A 662 -34.93 -9.56 22.38
CA LEU A 662 -35.36 -9.07 23.68
C LEU A 662 -36.80 -8.54 23.64
N ALA A 663 -37.25 -7.97 22.52
CA ALA A 663 -38.64 -7.55 22.37
C ALA A 663 -39.58 -8.77 22.43
N ASP A 664 -39.25 -9.85 21.71
CA ASP A 664 -40.00 -11.10 21.74
C ASP A 664 -40.11 -11.68 23.15
N PHE A 665 -39.00 -11.68 23.90
CA PHE A 665 -38.99 -12.10 25.30
C PHE A 665 -39.92 -11.24 26.16
N LEU A 666 -39.83 -9.91 26.02
CA LEU A 666 -40.62 -8.96 26.81
C LEU A 666 -42.11 -9.08 26.53
N GLU A 667 -42.49 -9.26 25.26
CA GLU A 667 -43.87 -9.50 24.84
C GLU A 667 -44.38 -10.85 25.37
N CYS A 668 -43.60 -11.93 25.22
CA CYS A 668 -43.94 -13.26 25.73
C CYS A 668 -44.15 -13.27 27.26
N CYS A 669 -43.34 -12.51 28.00
CA CYS A 669 -43.48 -12.35 29.45
C CYS A 669 -44.58 -11.36 29.85
N GLY A 670 -45.09 -10.55 28.92
CA GLY A 670 -45.95 -9.41 29.19
C GLY A 670 -45.31 -8.45 30.20
N LEU A 671 -44.02 -8.16 30.02
CA LEU A 671 -43.24 -7.37 30.98
C LEU A 671 -43.55 -5.87 30.83
N VAL A 672 -44.25 -5.30 31.80
CA VAL A 672 -44.63 -3.88 31.81
C VAL A 672 -43.89 -3.16 32.95
N ALA A 673 -43.42 -1.94 32.71
CA ALA A 673 -42.87 -1.09 33.76
C ALA A 673 -43.97 -0.78 34.79
N ASP A 674 -43.66 -1.00 36.07
CA ASP A 674 -44.60 -0.85 37.17
C ASP A 674 -43.83 -0.52 38.45
N ASP A 675 -43.95 0.73 38.90
CA ASP A 675 -43.24 1.24 40.09
C ASP A 675 -43.67 0.52 41.38
N ALA A 676 -44.87 -0.06 41.41
CA ALA A 676 -45.40 -0.78 42.56
C ALA A 676 -44.97 -2.25 42.58
N ALA A 677 -44.72 -2.86 41.42
CA ALA A 677 -44.28 -4.25 41.31
C ALA A 677 -42.75 -4.39 41.32
N PHE A 678 -42.24 -5.55 41.76
CA PHE A 678 -40.81 -5.83 41.80
C PHE A 678 -40.53 -7.27 41.38
N VAL A 679 -39.61 -7.45 40.43
CA VAL A 679 -39.07 -8.76 40.05
C VAL A 679 -37.57 -8.76 40.29
N SER A 680 -37.07 -9.79 40.98
CA SER A 680 -35.64 -9.88 41.24
C SER A 680 -34.87 -10.04 39.93
N GLY A 681 -33.68 -9.44 39.83
CA GLY A 681 -32.86 -9.59 38.63
C GLY A 681 -32.30 -11.00 38.45
N LYS A 682 -32.51 -11.91 39.42
CA LYS A 682 -32.20 -13.33 39.29
C LYS A 682 -33.38 -14.01 38.58
N ASP A 683 -34.59 -13.86 39.12
CA ASP A 683 -35.78 -14.54 38.58
C ASP A 683 -36.07 -14.10 37.14
N LEU A 684 -35.87 -12.80 36.84
CA LEU A 684 -36.01 -12.30 35.47
C LEU A 684 -34.95 -12.89 34.52
N PHE A 685 -33.74 -13.14 35.03
CA PHE A 685 -32.68 -13.76 34.24
C PHE A 685 -32.94 -15.25 34.02
N ASP A 686 -33.36 -15.97 35.07
CA ASP A 686 -33.69 -17.39 34.99
C ASP A 686 -34.86 -17.62 34.02
N LEU A 687 -35.87 -16.71 34.04
CA LEU A 687 -36.98 -16.73 33.08
C LEU A 687 -36.50 -16.48 31.64
N TYR A 688 -35.62 -15.49 31.44
CA TYR A 688 -35.01 -15.21 30.14
C TYR A 688 -34.18 -16.39 29.62
N GLU A 689 -33.36 -17.00 30.47
CA GLU A 689 -32.54 -18.15 30.10
C GLU A 689 -33.41 -19.34 29.66
N LYS A 690 -34.53 -19.57 30.37
CA LYS A 690 -35.50 -20.60 30.05
C LYS A 690 -36.23 -20.34 28.74
N TRP A 691 -36.67 -19.09 28.51
CA TRP A 691 -37.29 -18.66 27.25
C TRP A 691 -36.31 -18.78 26.09
N ALA A 692 -35.09 -18.26 26.22
CA ALA A 692 -34.08 -18.30 25.17
C ALA A 692 -33.70 -19.74 24.79
N THR A 693 -33.52 -20.61 25.79
CA THR A 693 -33.25 -22.03 25.54
C THR A 693 -34.43 -22.72 24.85
N GLY A 694 -35.67 -22.41 25.25
CA GLY A 694 -36.88 -22.91 24.59
C GLY A 694 -37.02 -22.43 23.14
N ALA A 695 -36.57 -21.22 22.85
CA ALA A 695 -36.49 -20.65 21.51
C ALA A 695 -35.26 -21.13 20.71
N SER A 696 -34.47 -22.08 21.22
CA SER A 696 -33.20 -22.54 20.63
C SER A 696 -32.16 -21.42 20.41
N GLN A 697 -32.28 -20.33 21.16
CA GLN A 697 -31.35 -19.20 21.15
C GLN A 697 -30.31 -19.37 22.27
N LYS A 698 -29.07 -18.90 22.03
CA LYS A 698 -28.03 -18.91 23.07
C LYS A 698 -28.24 -17.70 24.00
N PRO A 699 -28.56 -17.89 25.29
CA PRO A 699 -28.89 -16.80 26.20
C PRO A 699 -27.73 -15.81 26.35
N MET A 700 -28.07 -14.51 26.38
CA MET A 700 -27.12 -13.46 26.75
C MET A 700 -26.79 -13.51 28.25
N GLY A 701 -25.63 -13.01 28.66
CA GLY A 701 -25.25 -12.99 30.07
C GLY A 701 -26.09 -12.02 30.91
N ARG A 702 -26.26 -12.30 32.20
CA ARG A 702 -27.11 -11.52 33.14
C ARG A 702 -26.81 -10.01 33.17
N ARG A 703 -25.53 -9.62 33.11
CA ARG A 703 -25.13 -8.20 33.04
C ARG A 703 -25.60 -7.55 31.74
N THR A 704 -25.52 -8.26 30.62
CA THR A 704 -25.96 -7.77 29.30
C THR A 704 -27.47 -7.61 29.25
N LEU A 705 -28.22 -8.59 29.76
CA LEU A 705 -29.69 -8.49 29.87
C LEU A 705 -30.09 -7.28 30.72
N THR A 706 -29.44 -7.12 31.88
CA THR A 706 -29.69 -5.98 32.78
C THR A 706 -29.45 -4.65 32.08
N ALA A 707 -28.32 -4.51 31.37
CA ALA A 707 -27.96 -3.29 30.65
C ALA A 707 -28.96 -2.98 29.51
N LYS A 708 -29.38 -3.99 28.74
CA LYS A 708 -30.37 -3.81 27.66
C LYS A 708 -31.74 -3.40 28.20
N LEU A 709 -32.19 -3.97 29.31
CA LEU A 709 -33.46 -3.58 29.96
C LEU A 709 -33.41 -2.13 30.46
N VAL A 710 -32.30 -1.72 31.10
CA VAL A 710 -32.12 -0.32 31.52
C VAL A 710 -32.11 0.63 30.32
N GLN A 711 -31.46 0.26 29.21
CA GLN A 711 -31.49 1.04 27.96
C GLN A 711 -32.90 1.21 27.39
N ARG A 712 -33.80 0.25 27.61
CA ARG A 712 -35.22 0.33 27.23
C ARG A 712 -36.10 1.07 28.24
N GLY A 713 -35.51 1.70 29.24
CA GLY A 713 -36.22 2.52 30.23
C GLY A 713 -36.77 1.74 31.42
N TYR A 714 -36.47 0.44 31.58
CA TYR A 714 -36.88 -0.30 32.77
C TYR A 714 -36.03 0.10 33.98
N GLN A 715 -36.69 0.48 35.08
CA GLN A 715 -36.02 0.99 36.27
C GLN A 715 -35.37 -0.15 37.06
N TYR A 716 -34.05 -0.11 37.18
CA TYR A 716 -33.25 -1.05 37.98
C TYR A 716 -32.96 -0.50 39.38
N THR A 717 -33.21 -1.30 40.41
CA THR A 717 -33.00 -0.92 41.83
C THR A 717 -31.94 -1.82 42.47
N ASN A 718 -31.12 -1.22 43.34
CA ASN A 718 -30.01 -1.90 44.04
C ASN A 718 -30.26 -2.12 45.55
N LYS A 719 -31.38 -1.63 46.11
CA LYS A 719 -31.74 -1.74 47.55
C LYS A 719 -33.27 -1.71 47.74
N PRO A 720 -33.84 -2.50 48.66
CA PRO A 720 -33.21 -3.52 49.52
C PRO A 720 -32.84 -4.82 48.78
N SER A 721 -33.34 -5.03 47.56
CA SER A 721 -33.08 -6.18 46.69
C SER A 721 -32.69 -5.72 45.28
N ARG A 722 -31.85 -6.49 44.58
CA ARG A 722 -31.38 -6.18 43.22
C ARG A 722 -32.39 -6.69 42.17
N GLY A 723 -33.01 -5.79 41.41
CA GLY A 723 -34.04 -6.17 40.45
C GLY A 723 -34.69 -5.00 39.73
N PHE A 724 -35.81 -5.25 39.07
CA PHE A 724 -36.51 -4.30 38.23
C PHE A 724 -37.90 -3.97 38.77
N ARG A 725 -38.34 -2.71 38.59
CA ARG A 725 -39.72 -2.26 38.85
C ARG A 725 -40.62 -2.58 37.65
N VAL A 726 -41.10 -3.82 37.64
CA VAL A 726 -41.84 -4.40 36.52
C VAL A 726 -42.89 -5.38 37.02
N ARG A 727 -43.96 -5.52 36.25
CA ARG A 727 -44.99 -6.55 36.40
C ARG A 727 -44.96 -7.49 35.19
N MET A 728 -45.13 -8.79 35.45
CA MET A 728 -45.29 -9.81 34.40
C MET A 728 -46.76 -10.12 34.18
N GLY A 729 -47.17 -10.34 32.93
CA GLY A 729 -48.57 -10.58 32.56
C GLY A 729 -48.78 -11.68 31.51
N GLY A 730 -47.72 -12.24 30.94
CA GLY A 730 -47.78 -13.28 29.91
C GLY A 730 -47.93 -14.70 30.46
N THR A 731 -48.35 -15.63 29.59
CA THR A 731 -48.60 -17.07 29.88
C THR A 731 -47.38 -17.82 30.45
N PHE A 732 -46.17 -17.30 30.24
CA PHE A 732 -44.93 -17.84 30.83
C PHE A 732 -44.73 -17.49 32.31
N GLY A 733 -45.36 -16.42 32.82
CA GLY A 733 -45.19 -15.93 34.20
C GLY A 733 -46.14 -16.53 35.23
N THR A 734 -47.24 -17.17 34.80
CA THR A 734 -48.31 -17.63 35.68
C THR A 734 -48.13 -19.05 36.25
N SER A 735 -47.06 -19.78 35.89
CA SER A 735 -46.86 -21.17 36.33
C SER A 735 -45.90 -21.35 37.52
N GLN A 736 -45.32 -20.29 38.08
CA GLN A 736 -44.45 -20.39 39.27
C GLN A 736 -44.65 -19.32 40.35
N VAL A 737 -45.74 -18.55 40.31
CA VAL A 737 -46.12 -17.65 41.41
C VAL A 737 -47.52 -18.02 41.91
N GLN A 738 -47.59 -19.17 42.59
CA GLN A 738 -48.58 -19.45 43.63
C GLN A 738 -47.88 -20.18 44.78
#